data_AF-A0A7R9NWS6-F1
#
_entry.id   AF-A0A7R9NWS6-F1
#
_cell.length_a   1.000
_cell.length_b   1.000
_cell.length_c   1.000
_cell.angle_alpha   90.00
_cell.angle_beta   90.00
_cell.angle_gamma   90.00
#
_symmetry.space_group_name_H-M   'P 1'
#
loop_
_entity.id
_entity.type
_entity.pdbx_description
1 polymer ?
#
loop_
_entity_poly.entity_id
_entity_poly.type
_entity_poly.pdbx_seq_one_letter_code
_entity_poly.pdbx_strand_id
1 'polypeptide(L)'
;MEGKWEITLIRPDWDSSPDIPAFSRPATRRVGVAIGDQILDLNAVSHLFEGPLLKDQQYVFKEATLNSFMSLGRAAWKEARGTLQRLLSVNDQTLQQNAELRARALVPQSSATMHLPAHIGDYTDFYSSIHHATNVGIMFRGPENALMPNWKYIPVGYHGRASSVVVSGTPVRRPNGQTCPVDGEAPVFGPCRLMDFELEVAFFVGGPPTTLGEPVPIQEAQDRIFGMVLMNDWSGEWLWEVRSGCGRLEPAGLRRYDSYPGKLVIDLHNEVFHYLLKIFYLAPRLTTPRDIQKWEYVPLGPFLSKSLGTTISPWVVTLDALLPFTVDNMEQVPQPFPYLRHADKFNFDINLTIDIKPERSVSSTVSRTNYKYMYWTSKQQLAHHTITGCNLNPGDLMASGTISGPASDSFGSMLELSWRGTKPVPLADGSTRKFLQDGDEVVIKDHTLSPRPITREEGVTISTIVPGPRPPGARKVITMAGDLVAFWEVPLNDGLHRIEFEHGTTSGKRVVRVDGKNLVRREWMFKLVGDEVFKVGRTRCVIKVEPVGGFSYSYELEVNGKSYRRFTEIQTKAMRTWIVTIQDETYRVVLEKDTLDIWANGKKLEATGEFVEDGTETHFNLGDTPVYIKAVTSGKRREGIIHSLIVDDTIIPETIEQ
;
A
#
# COMPACT_ATOMS: atom_id res chain seq x y z
N MET A 1 37.17 -1.24 17.24
CA MET A 1 35.85 -0.73 16.80
C MET A 1 35.08 -1.92 16.23
N GLU A 2 34.24 -2.55 17.06
CA GLU A 2 33.21 -3.47 16.59
C GLU A 2 32.04 -2.61 16.10
N GLY A 3 32.07 -2.19 14.83
CA GLY A 3 31.06 -1.33 14.22
C GLY A 3 30.29 -2.04 13.10
N LYS A 4 29.19 -1.44 12.63
CA LYS A 4 28.37 -1.93 11.52
C LYS A 4 29.21 -2.12 10.25
N TRP A 5 29.02 -3.26 9.58
CA TRP A 5 29.65 -3.56 8.29
C TRP A 5 28.59 -3.48 7.20
N GLU A 6 28.38 -2.25 6.75
CA GLU A 6 27.44 -1.89 5.71
C GLU A 6 28.24 -1.57 4.45
N ILE A 7 27.95 -2.28 3.35
CA ILE A 7 28.59 -2.06 2.05
C ILE A 7 27.55 -1.63 1.02
N THR A 8 27.88 -0.63 0.19
CA THR A 8 26.97 -0.12 -0.85
C THR A 8 27.75 0.39 -2.06
N LEU A 9 27.02 0.92 -3.03
CA LEU A 9 27.56 1.74 -4.10
C LEU A 9 27.34 3.22 -3.82
N ILE A 10 28.42 3.97 -3.94
CA ILE A 10 28.44 5.40 -3.73
C ILE A 10 28.85 6.14 -5.00
N ARG A 11 28.33 7.35 -5.15
CA ARG A 11 28.88 8.38 -6.03
C ARG A 11 29.19 9.61 -5.16
N PRO A 12 30.46 9.96 -4.94
CA PRO A 12 30.80 11.22 -4.29
C PRO A 12 30.36 12.39 -5.17
N ASP A 13 29.70 13.39 -4.57
CA ASP A 13 29.33 14.63 -5.26
C ASP A 13 30.51 15.60 -5.39
N TRP A 14 31.63 15.34 -4.70
CA TRP A 14 32.82 16.18 -4.67
C TRP A 14 34.09 15.40 -5.04
N ASP A 15 34.61 15.60 -6.26
CA ASP A 15 35.99 15.24 -6.62
C ASP A 15 36.90 16.40 -6.15
N SER A 16 37.64 16.19 -5.07
CA SER A 16 38.49 17.20 -4.45
C SER A 16 39.86 17.38 -5.13
N SER A 17 40.04 16.97 -6.39
CA SER A 17 41.25 17.31 -7.14
C SER A 17 41.26 18.81 -7.46
N PRO A 18 42.18 19.62 -6.90
CA PRO A 18 42.22 21.07 -7.14
C PRO A 18 42.56 21.45 -8.58
N ASP A 19 43.06 20.49 -9.38
CA ASP A 19 43.70 20.75 -10.68
C ASP A 19 42.86 20.37 -11.90
N ILE A 20 41.58 20.00 -11.73
CA ILE A 20 40.74 19.55 -12.86
C ILE A 20 39.35 20.20 -12.79
N PRO A 21 38.93 20.99 -13.79
CA PRO A 21 37.58 21.56 -13.83
C PRO A 21 36.51 20.46 -13.74
N ALA A 22 35.42 20.72 -12.99
CA ALA A 22 34.28 19.83 -12.75
C ALA A 22 33.57 19.26 -14.01
N PHE A 23 34.00 19.63 -15.21
CA PHE A 23 33.43 19.22 -16.50
C PHE A 23 34.15 18.06 -17.21
N SER A 24 35.29 17.56 -16.71
CA SER A 24 36.14 16.64 -17.51
C SER A 24 36.17 15.16 -17.12
N ARG A 25 35.35 14.66 -16.18
CA ARG A 25 35.15 13.20 -16.00
C ARG A 25 33.70 12.87 -15.62
N PRO A 26 33.02 11.93 -16.28
CA PRO A 26 31.75 11.40 -15.79
C PRO A 26 32.02 10.71 -14.45
N ALA A 27 31.43 11.21 -13.36
CA ALA A 27 31.59 10.61 -12.03
C ALA A 27 31.06 9.16 -12.04
N THR A 28 31.95 8.21 -11.69
CA THR A 28 31.67 6.77 -11.73
C THR A 28 31.13 6.28 -10.38
N ARG A 29 30.18 5.35 -10.41
CA ARG A 29 29.72 4.62 -9.21
C ARG A 29 30.87 3.75 -8.68
N ARG A 30 30.98 3.63 -7.36
CA ARG A 30 32.07 2.90 -6.69
C ARG A 30 31.57 2.13 -5.50
N VAL A 31 32.26 1.04 -5.16
CA VAL A 31 31.96 0.28 -3.95
C VAL A 31 32.49 1.04 -2.72
N GLY A 32 31.62 1.23 -1.72
CA GLY A 32 31.95 1.91 -0.48
C GLY A 32 31.50 1.14 0.75
N VAL A 33 32.19 1.33 1.87
CA VAL A 33 31.81 0.76 3.19
C VAL A 33 31.50 1.88 4.17
N ALA A 34 30.34 1.83 4.83
CA ALA A 34 29.95 2.82 5.82
C ALA A 34 30.80 2.70 7.08
N ILE A 35 31.23 3.83 7.63
CA ILE A 35 31.91 3.90 8.93
C ILE A 35 31.64 5.25 9.61
N GLY A 36 30.80 5.26 10.63
CA GLY A 36 30.32 6.52 11.22
C GLY A 36 29.61 7.34 10.16
N ASP A 37 29.87 8.65 10.09
CA ASP A 37 29.30 9.54 9.06
C ASP A 37 30.10 9.55 7.73
N GLN A 38 31.03 8.61 7.57
CA GLN A 38 31.90 8.49 6.40
C GLN A 38 31.60 7.22 5.60
N ILE A 39 32.11 7.20 4.38
CA ILE A 39 32.19 6.04 3.51
C ILE A 39 33.66 5.84 3.13
N LEU A 40 34.18 4.63 3.32
CA LEU A 40 35.46 4.22 2.78
C LEU A 40 35.29 3.76 1.31
N ASP A 41 35.83 4.52 0.35
CA ASP A 41 35.89 4.14 -1.09
C ASP A 41 36.85 2.96 -1.26
N LEU A 42 36.31 1.77 -1.57
CA LEU A 42 37.09 0.54 -1.71
C LEU A 42 37.98 0.55 -2.95
N ASN A 43 37.67 1.34 -3.98
CA ASN A 43 38.57 1.52 -5.12
C ASN A 43 39.85 2.24 -4.68
N ALA A 44 39.73 3.25 -3.81
CA ALA A 44 40.88 4.02 -3.33
C ALA A 44 41.88 3.19 -2.50
N VAL A 45 41.39 2.14 -1.83
CA VAL A 45 42.16 1.25 -0.96
C VAL A 45 42.28 -0.19 -1.50
N SER A 46 41.85 -0.47 -2.73
CA SER A 46 41.78 -1.85 -3.26
C SER A 46 43.14 -2.57 -3.25
N HIS A 47 44.22 -1.81 -3.43
CA HIS A 47 45.61 -2.31 -3.42
C HIS A 47 46.06 -2.86 -2.06
N LEU A 48 45.36 -2.54 -0.97
CA LEU A 48 45.66 -3.02 0.39
C LEU A 48 45.04 -4.39 0.71
N PHE A 49 44.25 -4.94 -0.20
CA PHE A 49 43.69 -6.30 -0.10
C PHE A 49 44.67 -7.31 -0.71
N GLU A 50 45.75 -7.60 0.02
CA GLU A 50 46.85 -8.47 -0.41
C GLU A 50 46.68 -9.95 0.00
N GLY A 51 45.53 -10.29 0.59
CA GLY A 51 45.23 -11.66 1.00
C GLY A 51 45.12 -12.62 -0.19
N PRO A 52 45.27 -13.93 0.05
CA PRO A 52 45.35 -14.93 -1.02
C PRO A 52 44.10 -15.00 -1.91
N LEU A 53 42.91 -14.62 -1.39
CA LEU A 53 41.66 -14.67 -2.15
C LEU A 53 41.39 -13.37 -2.92
N LEU A 54 41.90 -12.22 -2.46
CA LEU A 54 41.57 -10.91 -3.02
C LEU A 54 42.70 -10.26 -3.81
N LYS A 55 43.97 -10.62 -3.60
CA LYS A 55 45.12 -9.97 -4.28
C LYS A 55 44.98 -9.92 -5.81
N ASP A 56 44.45 -10.99 -6.40
CA ASP A 56 44.27 -11.13 -7.85
C ASP A 56 42.83 -10.79 -8.29
N GLN A 57 41.96 -10.41 -7.35
CA GLN A 57 40.54 -10.10 -7.57
C GLN A 57 40.19 -8.65 -7.16
N GLN A 58 41.18 -7.78 -6.93
CA GLN A 58 40.96 -6.39 -6.47
C GLN A 58 40.11 -5.54 -7.44
N TYR A 59 39.94 -5.98 -8.70
CA TYR A 59 39.09 -5.30 -9.68
C TYR A 59 37.63 -5.22 -9.23
N VAL A 60 37.13 -6.17 -8.41
CA VAL A 60 35.74 -6.18 -7.95
C VAL A 60 35.35 -4.93 -7.16
N PHE A 61 36.31 -4.24 -6.54
CA PHE A 61 36.09 -2.99 -5.81
C PHE A 61 36.03 -1.75 -6.71
N LYS A 62 36.36 -1.91 -8.00
CA LYS A 62 36.34 -0.86 -9.02
C LYS A 62 35.07 -0.89 -9.87
N GLU A 63 34.26 -1.93 -9.70
CA GLU A 63 33.02 -2.14 -10.44
C GLU A 63 31.93 -1.15 -10.02
N ALA A 64 30.98 -0.95 -10.93
CA ALA A 64 29.82 -0.09 -10.71
C ALA A 64 28.66 -0.82 -9.99
N THR A 65 28.82 -2.09 -9.61
CA THR A 65 27.89 -2.89 -8.79
C THR A 65 28.62 -3.91 -7.92
N LEU A 66 27.96 -4.40 -6.86
CA LEU A 66 28.52 -5.41 -5.97
C LEU A 66 28.54 -6.84 -6.56
N ASN A 67 27.93 -7.10 -7.72
CA ASN A 67 27.74 -8.46 -8.24
C ASN A 67 29.06 -9.25 -8.34
N SER A 68 30.13 -8.64 -8.85
CA SER A 68 31.43 -9.32 -8.98
C SER A 68 32.02 -9.66 -7.61
N PHE A 69 31.91 -8.76 -6.62
CA PHE A 69 32.34 -9.05 -5.24
C PHE A 69 31.45 -10.12 -4.57
N MET A 70 30.13 -10.04 -4.77
CA MET A 70 29.18 -11.08 -4.34
C MET A 70 29.55 -12.43 -4.96
N SER A 71 30.07 -12.49 -6.19
CA SER A 71 30.39 -13.76 -6.85
C SER A 71 31.57 -14.52 -6.23
N LEU A 72 32.49 -13.85 -5.51
CA LEU A 72 33.72 -14.47 -4.97
C LEU A 72 33.48 -15.46 -3.81
N GLY A 73 32.29 -15.46 -3.21
CA GLY A 73 31.91 -16.38 -2.14
C GLY A 73 32.43 -15.99 -0.75
N ARG A 74 31.90 -16.67 0.27
CA ARG A 74 32.03 -16.28 1.68
C ARG A 74 33.45 -16.16 2.21
N ALA A 75 34.37 -17.00 1.74
CA ALA A 75 35.77 -16.93 2.17
C ALA A 75 36.42 -15.60 1.77
N ALA A 76 36.16 -15.11 0.55
CA ALA A 76 36.66 -13.82 0.07
C ALA A 76 35.99 -12.65 0.80
N TRP A 77 34.69 -12.75 1.12
CA TRP A 77 34.00 -11.71 1.91
C TRP A 77 34.59 -11.59 3.32
N LYS A 78 34.92 -12.73 3.96
CA LYS A 78 35.60 -12.76 5.27
C LYS A 78 37.00 -12.17 5.21
N GLU A 79 37.76 -12.47 4.17
CA GLU A 79 39.09 -11.86 3.95
C GLU A 79 39.00 -10.35 3.77
N ALA A 80 38.01 -9.88 2.99
CA ALA A 80 37.76 -8.45 2.79
C ALA A 80 37.40 -7.79 4.12
N ARG A 81 36.47 -8.38 4.89
CA ARG A 81 36.08 -7.91 6.21
C ARG A 81 37.28 -7.82 7.15
N GLY A 82 38.11 -8.87 7.23
CA GLY A 82 39.30 -8.87 8.09
C GLY A 82 40.30 -7.78 7.71
N THR A 83 40.53 -7.57 6.41
CA THR A 83 41.39 -6.49 5.90
C THR A 83 40.85 -5.12 6.30
N LEU A 84 39.57 -4.89 6.08
CA LEU A 84 38.93 -3.62 6.40
C LEU A 84 38.88 -3.36 7.92
N GLN A 85 38.61 -4.39 8.75
CA GLN A 85 38.63 -4.29 10.22
C GLN A 85 39.99 -3.84 10.72
N ARG A 86 41.05 -4.39 10.10
CA ARG A 86 42.42 -4.00 10.36
C ARG A 86 42.65 -2.55 9.92
N LEU A 87 42.37 -2.18 8.67
CA LEU A 87 42.60 -0.83 8.13
C LEU A 87 41.85 0.29 8.89
N LEU A 88 40.64 0.00 9.37
CA LEU A 88 39.81 0.95 10.13
C LEU A 88 40.07 0.89 11.65
N SER A 89 40.93 0.00 12.12
CA SER A 89 41.27 -0.10 13.54
C SER A 89 42.08 1.11 14.00
N VAL A 90 41.83 1.55 15.24
CA VAL A 90 42.63 2.60 15.92
C VAL A 90 44.11 2.21 16.08
N ASN A 91 44.44 0.93 15.94
CA ASN A 91 45.80 0.42 16.11
C ASN A 91 46.56 0.21 14.79
N ASP A 92 45.91 0.35 13.63
CA ASP A 92 46.57 0.20 12.33
C ASP A 92 46.93 1.58 11.75
N GLN A 93 48.22 1.77 11.46
CA GLN A 93 48.75 3.05 10.99
C GLN A 93 48.66 3.24 9.47
N THR A 94 48.35 2.18 8.71
CA THR A 94 48.34 2.17 7.24
C THR A 94 47.47 3.29 6.67
N LEU A 95 46.24 3.42 7.17
CA LEU A 95 45.32 4.49 6.77
C LEU A 95 45.45 5.73 7.66
N GLN A 96 45.73 5.56 8.96
CA GLN A 96 45.74 6.69 9.91
C GLN A 96 46.87 7.69 9.68
N GLN A 97 48.07 7.20 9.36
CA GLN A 97 49.25 8.05 9.14
C GLN A 97 49.41 8.47 7.68
N ASN A 98 48.62 7.90 6.77
CA ASN A 98 48.61 8.28 5.37
C ASN A 98 47.51 9.33 5.11
N ALA A 99 47.81 10.59 5.43
CA ALA A 99 46.85 11.69 5.31
C ALA A 99 46.30 11.86 3.88
N GLU A 100 47.14 11.64 2.86
CA GLU A 100 46.75 11.72 1.44
C GLU A 100 45.75 10.61 1.08
N LEU A 101 46.07 9.36 1.44
CA LEU A 101 45.17 8.22 1.20
C LEU A 101 43.85 8.40 1.95
N ARG A 102 43.90 8.85 3.20
CA ARG A 102 42.68 9.08 3.99
C ARG A 102 41.80 10.15 3.36
N ALA A 103 42.39 11.26 2.91
CA ALA A 103 41.64 12.36 2.30
C ALA A 103 40.92 11.95 1.01
N ARG A 104 41.51 11.05 0.22
CA ARG A 104 40.88 10.54 -1.01
C ARG A 104 39.97 9.32 -0.80
N ALA A 105 40.13 8.58 0.30
CA ALA A 105 39.42 7.33 0.55
C ALA A 105 38.20 7.48 1.47
N LEU A 106 38.16 8.49 2.35
CA LEU A 106 37.01 8.75 3.21
C LEU A 106 36.15 9.87 2.63
N VAL A 107 34.90 9.54 2.35
CA VAL A 107 33.91 10.45 1.77
C VAL A 107 32.77 10.65 2.78
N PRO A 108 32.39 11.89 3.15
CA PRO A 108 31.24 12.11 4.01
C PRO A 108 29.95 11.56 3.38
N GLN A 109 29.14 10.81 4.14
CA GLN A 109 27.86 10.24 3.67
C GLN A 109 26.94 11.33 3.09
N SER A 110 26.84 12.47 3.79
CA SER A 110 26.06 13.65 3.37
C SER A 110 26.48 14.27 2.03
N SER A 111 27.63 13.86 1.47
CA SER A 111 28.14 14.31 0.17
C SER A 111 28.11 13.21 -0.90
N ALA A 112 27.49 12.06 -0.58
CA ALA A 112 27.42 10.92 -1.49
C ALA A 112 25.98 10.64 -1.90
N THR A 113 25.79 10.36 -3.18
CA THR A 113 24.54 9.79 -3.69
C THR A 113 24.62 8.27 -3.62
N MET A 114 23.67 7.65 -2.93
CA MET A 114 23.53 6.19 -2.87
C MET A 114 22.86 5.63 -4.12
N HIS A 115 23.23 4.40 -4.50
CA HIS A 115 22.65 3.68 -5.64
C HIS A 115 22.20 2.28 -5.25
N LEU A 116 21.42 1.62 -6.13
CA LEU A 116 21.08 0.20 -5.97
C LEU A 116 22.36 -0.63 -5.89
N PRO A 117 22.58 -1.40 -4.81
CA PRO A 117 23.87 -2.02 -4.52
C PRO A 117 24.30 -3.09 -5.54
N ALA A 118 23.36 -3.74 -6.22
CA ALA A 118 23.62 -4.76 -7.22
C ALA A 118 22.69 -4.60 -8.43
N HIS A 119 23.12 -5.15 -9.56
CA HIS A 119 22.21 -5.49 -10.64
C HIS A 119 21.43 -6.74 -10.23
N ILE A 120 20.13 -6.58 -9.98
CA ILE A 120 19.25 -7.69 -9.59
C ILE A 120 18.84 -8.45 -10.85
N GLY A 121 19.26 -9.71 -10.96
CA GLY A 121 18.83 -10.61 -12.04
C GLY A 121 17.37 -10.99 -11.83
N ASP A 122 17.13 -11.79 -10.79
CA ASP A 122 15.81 -12.18 -10.34
C ASP A 122 15.49 -11.64 -8.94
N TYR A 123 14.22 -11.31 -8.73
CA TYR A 123 13.66 -10.94 -7.43
C TYR A 123 12.55 -11.94 -7.10
N THR A 124 12.64 -12.58 -5.93
CA THR A 124 11.62 -13.45 -5.37
C THR A 124 11.14 -12.92 -4.03
N ASP A 125 9.83 -12.92 -3.86
CA ASP A 125 9.19 -12.52 -2.61
C ASP A 125 8.55 -13.74 -1.94
N PHE A 126 8.87 -13.95 -0.68
CA PHE A 126 8.33 -15.05 0.11
C PHE A 126 7.10 -14.59 0.91
N TYR A 127 6.51 -15.51 1.66
CA TYR A 127 5.33 -15.23 2.48
C TYR A 127 5.49 -15.86 3.86
N SER A 128 6.60 -15.54 4.54
CA SER A 128 7.15 -16.39 5.60
C SER A 128 6.84 -15.97 7.05
N SER A 129 6.12 -14.87 7.27
CA SER A 129 5.62 -14.51 8.60
C SER A 129 4.30 -15.22 8.90
N ILE A 130 4.26 -16.02 9.96
CA ILE A 130 3.04 -16.74 10.36
C ILE A 130 1.94 -15.80 10.83
N HIS A 131 2.30 -14.70 11.50
CA HIS A 131 1.34 -13.71 11.98
C HIS A 131 0.70 -12.99 10.80
N HIS A 132 1.50 -12.54 9.84
CA HIS A 132 0.99 -11.89 8.63
C HIS A 132 0.06 -12.83 7.85
N ALA A 133 0.53 -14.07 7.58
CA ALA A 133 -0.25 -15.07 6.87
C ALA A 133 -1.59 -15.39 7.55
N THR A 134 -1.58 -15.44 8.89
CA THR A 134 -2.78 -15.67 9.70
C THR A 134 -3.71 -14.47 9.68
N ASN A 135 -3.21 -13.24 9.83
CA ASN A 135 -4.00 -12.00 9.79
C ASN A 135 -4.73 -11.87 8.45
N VAL A 136 -3.99 -11.96 7.35
CA VAL A 136 -4.56 -11.96 6.00
C VAL A 136 -5.56 -13.12 5.87
N GLY A 137 -5.19 -14.32 6.31
CA GLY A 137 -6.08 -15.47 6.35
C GLY A 137 -7.43 -15.20 7.01
N ILE A 138 -7.42 -14.63 8.21
CA ILE A 138 -8.62 -14.26 8.97
C ILE A 138 -9.48 -13.29 8.16
N MET A 139 -8.88 -12.26 7.57
CA MET A 139 -9.61 -11.23 6.83
C MET A 139 -10.33 -11.75 5.57
N PHE A 140 -9.81 -12.83 4.97
CA PHE A 140 -10.32 -13.38 3.70
C PHE A 140 -11.12 -14.67 3.86
N ARG A 141 -10.76 -15.52 4.82
CA ARG A 141 -11.30 -16.88 4.98
C ARG A 141 -11.85 -17.17 6.37
N GLY A 142 -11.78 -16.19 7.28
CA GLY A 142 -12.13 -16.37 8.68
C GLY A 142 -11.05 -17.09 9.49
N PRO A 143 -11.16 -17.07 10.84
CA PRO A 143 -10.12 -17.57 11.73
C PRO A 143 -9.89 -19.07 11.64
N GLU A 144 -10.92 -19.86 11.36
CA GLU A 144 -10.83 -21.32 11.27
C GLU A 144 -10.01 -21.79 10.07
N ASN A 145 -9.98 -21.00 8.99
CA ASN A 145 -9.33 -21.33 7.72
C ASN A 145 -8.24 -20.31 7.35
N ALA A 146 -7.62 -19.71 8.37
CA ALA A 146 -6.68 -18.61 8.19
C ALA A 146 -5.46 -19.03 7.35
N LEU A 147 -4.76 -20.10 7.70
CA LEU A 147 -3.62 -20.58 6.93
C LEU A 147 -4.07 -21.56 5.84
N MET A 148 -3.54 -21.40 4.63
CA MET A 148 -3.71 -22.39 3.58
C MET A 148 -2.95 -23.69 3.94
N PRO A 149 -3.42 -24.87 3.51
CA PRO A 149 -2.86 -26.15 3.95
C PRO A 149 -1.36 -26.31 3.70
N ASN A 150 -0.83 -25.71 2.64
CA ASN A 150 0.58 -25.80 2.25
C ASN A 150 1.52 -24.90 3.05
N TRP A 151 1.01 -23.83 3.68
CA TRP A 151 1.83 -22.72 4.22
C TRP A 151 2.84 -23.19 5.28
N LYS A 152 2.46 -24.17 6.10
CA LYS A 152 3.34 -24.75 7.14
C LYS A 152 4.28 -25.85 6.63
N TYR A 153 4.17 -26.25 5.37
CA TYR A 153 4.98 -27.32 4.78
C TYR A 153 6.07 -26.80 3.83
N ILE A 154 5.83 -25.66 3.19
CA ILE A 154 6.77 -25.01 2.27
C ILE A 154 6.80 -23.49 2.51
N PRO A 155 7.97 -22.83 2.38
CA PRO A 155 8.04 -21.38 2.33
C PRO A 155 7.48 -20.91 0.98
N VAL A 156 6.17 -20.65 0.96
CA VAL A 156 5.47 -20.14 -0.23
C VAL A 156 6.11 -18.82 -0.66
N GLY A 157 6.31 -18.65 -1.96
CA GLY A 157 6.82 -17.42 -2.56
C GLY A 157 6.44 -17.33 -4.04
N TYR A 158 6.72 -16.18 -4.65
CA TYR A 158 6.43 -15.88 -6.04
C TYR A 158 7.54 -15.02 -6.66
N HIS A 159 7.62 -15.00 -7.99
CA HIS A 159 8.57 -14.12 -8.69
C HIS A 159 8.06 -12.68 -8.63
N GLY A 160 8.84 -11.81 -7.99
CA GLY A 160 8.63 -10.38 -8.01
C GLY A 160 9.16 -9.75 -9.30
N ARG A 161 9.16 -8.41 -9.35
CA ARG A 161 9.61 -7.66 -10.54
C ARG A 161 10.93 -6.95 -10.29
N ALA A 162 12.04 -7.54 -10.75
CA ALA A 162 13.38 -6.98 -10.57
C ALA A 162 13.53 -5.54 -11.15
N SER A 163 12.91 -5.25 -12.31
CA SER A 163 13.04 -3.95 -12.98
C SER A 163 12.45 -2.76 -12.21
N SER A 164 11.56 -3.02 -11.25
CA SER A 164 10.91 -1.99 -10.43
C SER A 164 11.46 -1.92 -9.00
N VAL A 165 12.54 -2.64 -8.71
CA VAL A 165 13.28 -2.46 -7.46
C VAL A 165 14.09 -1.17 -7.56
N VAL A 166 13.90 -0.26 -6.60
CA VAL A 166 14.51 1.06 -6.56
C VAL A 166 15.19 1.31 -5.22
N VAL A 167 16.19 2.19 -5.20
CA VAL A 167 16.89 2.56 -3.96
C VAL A 167 16.04 3.52 -3.13
N SER A 168 16.19 3.46 -1.81
CA SER A 168 15.67 4.43 -0.84
C SER A 168 15.82 5.89 -1.32
N GLY A 169 14.81 6.71 -1.05
CA GLY A 169 14.68 8.08 -1.53
C GLY A 169 13.96 8.24 -2.87
N THR A 170 13.79 7.16 -3.64
CA THR A 170 13.05 7.21 -4.91
C THR A 170 11.55 7.41 -4.67
N PRO A 171 10.90 8.46 -5.22
CA PRO A 171 9.46 8.63 -5.08
C PRO A 171 8.67 7.52 -5.77
N VAL A 172 7.62 7.01 -5.12
CA VAL A 172 6.75 5.95 -5.65
C VAL A 172 5.43 6.55 -6.09
N ARG A 173 5.04 6.28 -7.33
CA ARG A 173 3.82 6.85 -7.89
C ARG A 173 2.62 5.95 -7.59
N ARG A 174 1.52 6.55 -7.11
CA ARG A 174 0.25 5.83 -6.98
C ARG A 174 -0.15 5.23 -8.34
N PRO A 175 -0.34 3.91 -8.43
CA PRO A 175 -0.65 3.26 -9.69
C PRO A 175 -2.11 3.52 -10.07
N ASN A 176 -2.38 3.53 -11.37
CA ASN A 176 -3.72 3.26 -11.87
C ASN A 176 -3.82 1.78 -12.22
N GLY A 177 -5.01 1.20 -12.10
CA GLY A 177 -5.25 -0.18 -12.50
C GLY A 177 -6.73 -0.50 -12.66
N GLN A 178 -7.01 -1.72 -13.09
CA GLN A 178 -8.36 -2.26 -13.07
C GLN A 178 -8.69 -2.72 -11.66
N THR A 179 -9.91 -2.42 -11.23
CA THR A 179 -10.42 -2.80 -9.91
C THR A 179 -11.85 -3.28 -10.06
N CYS A 180 -12.29 -4.20 -9.21
CA CYS A 180 -13.69 -4.64 -9.18
C CYS A 180 -14.26 -4.39 -7.77
N PRO A 181 -14.80 -3.17 -7.50
CA PRO A 181 -15.22 -2.78 -6.15
C PRO A 181 -16.48 -3.52 -5.69
N VAL A 182 -17.39 -3.81 -6.62
CA VAL A 182 -18.66 -4.51 -6.38
C VAL A 182 -18.60 -5.85 -7.08
N ASP A 183 -18.68 -6.93 -6.31
CA ASP A 183 -18.64 -8.28 -6.88
C ASP A 183 -19.84 -8.49 -7.82
N GLY A 184 -19.59 -9.02 -9.01
CA GLY A 184 -20.60 -9.23 -10.04
C GLY A 184 -20.84 -8.04 -10.98
N GLU A 185 -20.25 -6.88 -10.70
CA GLU A 185 -20.24 -5.74 -11.63
C GLU A 185 -19.01 -5.77 -12.55
N ALA A 186 -19.04 -4.90 -13.58
CA ALA A 186 -17.91 -4.73 -14.48
C ALA A 186 -16.73 -4.02 -13.75
N PRO A 187 -15.48 -4.40 -14.04
CA PRO A 187 -14.32 -3.74 -13.45
C PRO A 187 -14.22 -2.28 -13.92
N VAL A 188 -13.69 -1.42 -13.06
CA VAL A 188 -13.44 -0.01 -13.34
C VAL A 188 -11.94 0.27 -13.39
N PHE A 189 -11.53 1.22 -14.23
CA PHE A 189 -10.15 1.67 -14.33
C PHE A 189 -9.96 3.02 -13.64
N GLY A 190 -8.95 3.13 -12.78
CA GLY A 190 -8.67 4.36 -12.06
C GLY A 190 -7.50 4.25 -11.09
N PRO A 191 -7.25 5.30 -10.29
CA PRO A 191 -6.18 5.28 -9.30
C PRO A 191 -6.46 4.25 -8.21
N CYS A 192 -5.41 3.56 -7.77
CA CYS A 192 -5.45 2.70 -6.60
C CYS A 192 -5.91 3.50 -5.39
N ARG A 193 -6.92 3.01 -4.69
CA ARG A 193 -7.51 3.71 -3.53
C ARG A 193 -6.84 3.28 -2.22
N LEU A 194 -6.10 2.20 -2.26
CA LEU A 194 -5.78 1.37 -1.10
C LEU A 194 -4.29 1.05 -1.12
N MET A 195 -3.49 2.10 -1.32
CA MET A 195 -2.04 2.02 -1.38
C MET A 195 -1.51 1.62 0.00
N ASP A 196 -0.59 0.65 0.03
CA ASP A 196 -0.02 0.10 1.25
C ASP A 196 1.51 -0.02 1.14
N PHE A 197 2.14 -0.17 2.29
CA PHE A 197 3.52 -0.62 2.44
C PHE A 197 3.51 -2.07 2.94
N GLU A 198 4.57 -2.80 2.65
CA GLU A 198 4.85 -4.09 3.29
C GLU A 198 6.26 -4.06 3.85
N LEU A 199 6.37 -4.15 5.18
CA LEU A 199 7.65 -4.17 5.88
C LEU A 199 8.35 -5.50 5.67
N GLU A 200 9.51 -5.45 5.03
CA GLU A 200 10.29 -6.63 4.71
C GLU A 200 11.78 -6.46 4.95
N VAL A 201 12.46 -7.60 4.97
CA VAL A 201 13.91 -7.69 4.87
C VAL A 201 14.21 -8.63 3.71
N ALA A 202 15.15 -8.24 2.85
CA ALA A 202 15.58 -9.05 1.73
C ALA A 202 17.07 -9.36 1.84
N PHE A 203 17.48 -10.51 1.30
CA PHE A 203 18.89 -10.88 1.21
C PHE A 203 19.37 -11.02 -0.23
N PHE A 204 20.61 -10.62 -0.46
CA PHE A 204 21.30 -10.82 -1.71
C PHE A 204 21.96 -12.20 -1.77
N VAL A 205 21.79 -12.87 -2.91
CA VAL A 205 22.52 -14.09 -3.22
C VAL A 205 23.98 -13.78 -3.56
N GLY A 206 24.90 -14.56 -3.02
CA GLY A 206 26.33 -14.51 -3.32
C GLY A 206 26.93 -15.88 -3.65
N GLY A 207 28.20 -15.87 -4.04
CA GLY A 207 28.98 -16.99 -4.57
C GLY A 207 28.80 -17.13 -6.09
N PRO A 208 29.51 -18.07 -6.74
CA PRO A 208 29.41 -18.29 -8.18
C PRO A 208 27.98 -18.65 -8.62
N PRO A 209 27.55 -18.39 -9.86
CA PRO A 209 26.25 -18.87 -10.35
C PRO A 209 26.07 -20.38 -10.12
N THR A 210 24.89 -20.85 -9.69
CA THR A 210 24.61 -22.29 -9.70
C THR A 210 24.23 -22.78 -11.09
N THR A 211 24.39 -24.08 -11.32
CA THR A 211 23.93 -24.73 -12.54
C THR A 211 22.42 -24.98 -12.47
N LEU A 212 21.70 -24.73 -13.57
CA LEU A 212 20.30 -25.14 -13.69
C LEU A 212 20.19 -26.67 -13.54
N GLY A 213 19.29 -27.13 -12.67
CA GLY A 213 19.11 -28.53 -12.31
C GLY A 213 19.82 -28.94 -11.02
N GLU A 214 20.69 -28.09 -10.45
CA GLU A 214 21.45 -28.39 -9.23
C GLU A 214 20.87 -27.64 -8.02
N PRO A 215 20.18 -28.34 -7.09
CA PRO A 215 19.65 -27.71 -5.88
C PRO A 215 20.77 -27.32 -4.92
N VAL A 216 20.55 -26.28 -4.11
CA VAL A 216 21.44 -25.91 -3.01
C VAL A 216 20.97 -26.61 -1.73
N PRO A 217 21.77 -27.52 -1.14
CA PRO A 217 21.43 -28.13 0.14
C PRO A 217 21.31 -27.09 1.25
N ILE A 218 20.38 -27.28 2.18
CA ILE A 218 20.14 -26.31 3.27
C ILE A 218 21.38 -26.08 4.15
N GLN A 219 22.29 -27.05 4.24
CA GLN A 219 23.57 -26.91 4.96
C GLN A 219 24.50 -25.89 4.31
N GLU A 220 24.42 -25.71 2.99
CA GLU A 220 25.24 -24.81 2.19
C GLU A 220 24.55 -23.45 1.94
N ALA A 221 23.24 -23.35 2.21
CA ALA A 221 22.45 -22.15 1.95
C ALA A 221 23.03 -20.88 2.59
N GLN A 222 23.63 -20.97 3.79
CA GLN A 222 24.25 -19.81 4.46
C GLN A 222 25.42 -19.21 3.66
N ASP A 223 26.14 -20.02 2.88
CA ASP A 223 27.31 -19.57 2.12
C ASP A 223 26.90 -18.88 0.81
N ARG A 224 25.60 -18.93 0.50
CA ARG A 224 24.95 -18.27 -0.63
C ARG A 224 24.23 -16.98 -0.22
N ILE A 225 24.23 -16.62 1.06
CA ILE A 225 23.61 -15.39 1.57
C ILE A 225 24.72 -14.36 1.83
N PHE A 226 24.82 -13.35 0.98
CA PHE A 226 25.85 -12.30 1.10
C PHE A 226 25.56 -11.34 2.26
N GLY A 227 24.32 -10.84 2.31
CA GLY A 227 23.90 -9.85 3.28
C GLY A 227 22.45 -9.43 3.07
N MET A 228 21.95 -8.60 3.97
CA MET A 228 20.54 -8.19 4.04
C MET A 228 20.37 -6.69 3.84
N VAL A 229 19.19 -6.31 3.34
CA VAL A 229 18.69 -4.94 3.18
C VAL A 229 17.28 -4.85 3.74
N LEU A 230 16.87 -3.66 4.20
CA LEU A 230 15.47 -3.37 4.48
C LEU A 230 14.73 -3.21 3.17
N MET A 231 13.45 -3.56 3.16
CA MET A 231 12.64 -3.54 1.97
C MET A 231 11.20 -3.09 2.26
N ASN A 232 10.66 -2.31 1.33
CA ASN A 232 9.24 -1.98 1.26
C ASN A 232 8.68 -2.51 -0.07
N ASP A 233 7.87 -3.56 -0.02
CA ASP A 233 7.15 -4.06 -1.20
C ASP A 233 5.80 -3.37 -1.34
N TRP A 234 5.80 -2.22 -2.00
CA TRP A 234 4.61 -1.39 -2.13
C TRP A 234 3.46 -2.15 -2.80
N SER A 235 2.25 -2.00 -2.26
CA SER A 235 1.10 -2.76 -2.74
C SER A 235 -0.19 -1.93 -2.90
N GLY A 236 -1.08 -2.42 -3.76
CA GLY A 236 -2.46 -1.92 -3.91
C GLY A 236 -3.49 -2.90 -3.32
N GLU A 237 -4.04 -2.56 -2.16
CA GLU A 237 -4.79 -3.39 -1.19
C GLU A 237 -6.33 -3.06 -1.14
N TRP A 238 -7.12 -3.26 -0.05
CA TRP A 238 -8.60 -2.97 0.01
C TRP A 238 -9.25 -2.27 1.21
N LEU A 239 -10.35 -1.45 1.00
CA LEU A 239 -11.79 -1.54 1.50
C LEU A 239 -12.95 -0.92 0.69
N TRP A 240 -14.13 -1.55 0.88
CA TRP A 240 -15.50 -1.02 1.04
C TRP A 240 -16.22 -1.71 2.23
N GLU A 241 -17.22 -1.03 2.78
CA GLU A 241 -17.93 -1.21 4.04
C GLU A 241 -18.99 -2.33 4.03
N VAL A 242 -18.78 -3.46 4.72
CA VAL A 242 -19.79 -4.52 4.83
C VAL A 242 -20.98 -4.04 5.68
N ARG A 243 -22.14 -3.80 5.04
CA ARG A 243 -23.43 -3.87 5.74
C ARG A 243 -23.76 -5.34 6.00
N SER A 244 -23.65 -5.76 7.26
CA SER A 244 -24.07 -7.08 7.72
C SER A 244 -25.58 -7.25 7.57
N GLY A 245 -26.02 -7.94 6.53
CA GLY A 245 -27.38 -8.48 6.38
C GLY A 245 -27.31 -10.00 6.37
N CYS A 246 -27.50 -10.63 7.53
CA CYS A 246 -27.62 -12.08 7.63
C CYS A 246 -29.02 -12.48 7.10
N GLY A 247 -29.07 -13.02 5.88
CA GLY A 247 -30.27 -13.66 5.33
C GLY A 247 -29.98 -15.14 5.11
N ARG A 248 -30.63 -16.02 5.89
CA ARG A 248 -30.68 -17.46 5.62
C ARG A 248 -31.30 -17.67 4.25
N LEU A 249 -30.59 -18.34 3.35
CA LEU A 249 -31.16 -18.91 2.13
C LEU A 249 -31.36 -20.41 2.35
N GLU A 250 -32.61 -20.86 2.32
CA GLU A 250 -32.97 -22.28 2.25
C GLU A 250 -32.75 -22.82 0.82
N PRO A 251 -32.39 -24.10 0.65
CA PRO A 251 -32.09 -24.66 -0.66
C PRO A 251 -33.36 -25.03 -1.43
N ALA A 252 -33.60 -24.36 -2.56
CA ALA A 252 -34.67 -24.71 -3.49
C ALA A 252 -34.26 -25.84 -4.45
N GLY A 253 -34.93 -27.00 -4.31
CA GLY A 253 -35.41 -27.89 -5.38
C GLY A 253 -34.43 -28.39 -6.46
N LEU A 254 -33.90 -29.60 -6.27
CA LEU A 254 -33.39 -30.44 -7.37
C LEU A 254 -34.55 -30.87 -8.28
N ARG A 255 -34.46 -30.60 -9.59
CA ARG A 255 -35.21 -31.35 -10.62
C ARG A 255 -34.26 -32.31 -11.34
N ARG A 256 -34.62 -33.59 -11.33
CA ARG A 256 -34.04 -34.67 -12.15
C ARG A 256 -34.40 -34.47 -13.62
N TYR A 257 -33.45 -34.75 -14.51
CA TYR A 257 -33.72 -35.08 -15.90
C TYR A 257 -33.21 -36.50 -16.16
N ASP A 258 -34.12 -37.38 -16.60
CA ASP A 258 -33.85 -38.76 -16.99
C ASP A 258 -33.68 -38.90 -18.51
N SER A 259 -32.70 -39.74 -18.88
CA SER A 259 -32.66 -40.69 -20.02
C SER A 259 -32.53 -40.21 -21.48
N TYR A 260 -31.49 -40.75 -22.16
CA TYR A 260 -31.56 -41.44 -23.47
C TYR A 260 -30.37 -42.43 -23.61
N PRO A 261 -30.54 -43.65 -24.20
CA PRO A 261 -29.49 -44.66 -24.31
C PRO A 261 -28.95 -44.86 -25.74
N GLY A 262 -27.65 -45.18 -25.90
CA GLY A 262 -27.14 -45.74 -27.16
C GLY A 262 -25.62 -45.64 -27.44
N LYS A 263 -24.92 -46.78 -27.23
CA LYS A 263 -23.67 -47.29 -27.87
C LYS A 263 -22.39 -46.43 -27.97
N LEU A 264 -21.41 -46.87 -27.16
CA LEU A 264 -20.04 -47.33 -27.49
C LEU A 264 -19.11 -46.41 -28.34
N VAL A 265 -18.03 -45.90 -27.73
CA VAL A 265 -16.61 -46.27 -27.93
C VAL A 265 -15.79 -45.53 -26.85
N ILE A 266 -14.86 -46.24 -26.20
CA ILE A 266 -13.93 -45.70 -25.21
C ILE A 266 -12.82 -44.94 -25.96
N ASP A 267 -12.59 -43.67 -25.62
CA ASP A 267 -11.30 -43.04 -25.85
C ASP A 267 -10.89 -42.17 -24.65
N LEU A 268 -9.66 -42.38 -24.21
CA LEU A 268 -9.06 -41.92 -22.97
C LEU A 268 -8.67 -40.44 -23.08
N HIS A 269 -9.57 -39.50 -22.79
CA HIS A 269 -9.22 -38.11 -22.43
C HIS A 269 -10.44 -37.40 -21.86
N ASN A 270 -10.57 -37.28 -20.52
CA ASN A 270 -11.30 -36.16 -19.86
C ASN A 270 -11.35 -36.20 -18.31
N GLU A 271 -10.59 -37.07 -17.63
CA GLU A 271 -10.59 -37.12 -16.15
C GLU A 271 -9.82 -35.94 -15.52
N VAL A 272 -8.83 -35.35 -16.21
CA VAL A 272 -8.06 -34.21 -15.69
C VAL A 272 -8.85 -32.89 -15.75
N PHE A 273 -9.74 -32.74 -16.74
CA PHE A 273 -10.52 -31.50 -16.90
C PHE A 273 -11.65 -31.40 -15.86
N HIS A 274 -12.27 -32.53 -15.50
CA HIS A 274 -13.32 -32.57 -14.47
C HIS A 274 -12.78 -32.46 -13.04
N TYR A 275 -11.55 -32.91 -12.78
CA TYR A 275 -10.94 -32.73 -11.46
C TYR A 275 -10.54 -31.28 -11.19
N LEU A 276 -10.06 -30.57 -12.22
CA LEU A 276 -9.82 -29.12 -12.14
C LEU A 276 -11.12 -28.35 -11.93
N LEU A 277 -12.19 -28.66 -12.66
CA LEU A 277 -13.50 -28.00 -12.51
C LEU A 277 -14.18 -28.25 -11.15
N LYS A 278 -13.96 -29.40 -10.50
CA LYS A 278 -14.51 -29.68 -9.16
C LYS A 278 -13.78 -28.94 -8.04
N ILE A 279 -12.48 -28.67 -8.17
CA ILE A 279 -11.75 -27.81 -7.21
C ILE A 279 -12.24 -26.36 -7.30
N PHE A 280 -12.70 -25.91 -8.48
CA PHE A 280 -13.24 -24.56 -8.67
C PHE A 280 -14.65 -24.32 -8.06
N TYR A 281 -15.41 -25.36 -7.73
CA TYR A 281 -16.84 -25.21 -7.38
C TYR A 281 -17.21 -25.44 -5.90
N LEU A 282 -16.26 -25.79 -5.02
CA LEU A 282 -16.56 -26.14 -3.62
C LEU A 282 -15.94 -25.21 -2.57
N ALA A 283 -15.34 -24.08 -2.96
CA ALA A 283 -15.05 -23.00 -2.01
C ALA A 283 -16.34 -22.20 -1.76
N PRO A 284 -16.78 -21.99 -0.50
CA PRO A 284 -17.89 -21.10 -0.19
C PRO A 284 -17.59 -19.72 -0.80
N ARG A 285 -18.48 -19.23 -1.67
CA ARG A 285 -18.42 -17.88 -2.26
C ARG A 285 -18.64 -16.83 -1.17
N LEU A 286 -17.58 -16.52 -0.44
CA LEU A 286 -17.48 -15.34 0.41
C LEU A 286 -16.42 -14.45 -0.23
N THR A 287 -16.86 -13.56 -1.12
CA THR A 287 -15.98 -12.68 -1.88
C THR A 287 -15.82 -11.35 -1.13
N THR A 288 -14.58 -11.08 -0.72
CA THR A 288 -14.18 -9.94 0.12
C THR A 288 -13.20 -9.06 -0.64
N PRO A 289 -13.50 -7.79 -1.00
CA PRO A 289 -12.68 -7.06 -1.98
C PRO A 289 -11.22 -6.66 -1.61
N ARG A 290 -10.31 -6.46 -2.61
CA ARG A 290 -8.98 -5.74 -2.77
C ARG A 290 -9.00 -5.10 -4.15
N ASP A 291 -8.36 -3.95 -4.37
CA ASP A 291 -8.66 -3.18 -5.58
C ASP A 291 -8.01 -3.77 -6.83
N ILE A 292 -6.70 -3.63 -7.02
CA ILE A 292 -5.96 -4.22 -8.15
C ILE A 292 -5.60 -5.68 -7.82
N GLN A 293 -4.98 -5.93 -6.67
CA GLN A 293 -4.44 -7.25 -6.34
C GLN A 293 -5.52 -8.34 -6.30
N LYS A 294 -6.66 -8.13 -5.62
CA LYS A 294 -7.71 -9.17 -5.57
C LYS A 294 -8.29 -9.43 -6.95
N TRP A 295 -8.42 -8.40 -7.78
CA TRP A 295 -8.97 -8.56 -9.12
C TRP A 295 -8.05 -9.41 -10.00
N GLU A 296 -6.73 -9.21 -9.91
CA GLU A 296 -5.78 -9.87 -10.81
C GLU A 296 -5.22 -11.21 -10.31
N TYR A 297 -5.12 -11.42 -8.98
CA TYR A 297 -4.25 -12.48 -8.45
C TYR A 297 -4.78 -13.91 -8.63
N VAL A 298 -6.08 -14.09 -8.89
CA VAL A 298 -6.62 -15.44 -9.09
C VAL A 298 -6.60 -15.78 -10.57
N PRO A 299 -5.92 -16.88 -10.99
CA PRO A 299 -5.19 -17.86 -10.17
C PRO A 299 -3.67 -17.64 -10.11
N LEU A 300 -3.12 -16.63 -10.80
CA LEU A 300 -1.69 -16.57 -11.13
C LEU A 300 -0.79 -15.88 -10.09
N GLY A 301 -1.36 -15.37 -9.01
CA GLY A 301 -0.66 -14.62 -7.97
C GLY A 301 -0.55 -13.11 -8.25
N PRO A 302 0.03 -12.35 -7.32
CA PRO A 302 0.18 -10.90 -7.43
C PRO A 302 1.00 -10.49 -8.66
N PHE A 303 0.62 -9.39 -9.33
CA PHE A 303 1.32 -8.93 -10.54
C PHE A 303 1.45 -7.39 -10.62
N LEU A 304 0.48 -6.67 -11.18
CA LEU A 304 0.54 -5.21 -11.34
C LEU A 304 0.42 -4.47 -10.01
N SER A 305 -0.25 -5.09 -9.05
CA SER A 305 -0.39 -4.60 -7.68
C SER A 305 0.91 -4.59 -6.87
N LYS A 306 1.99 -5.21 -7.38
CA LYS A 306 3.33 -5.26 -6.75
C LYS A 306 4.41 -4.67 -7.63
N SER A 307 4.33 -4.90 -8.95
CA SER A 307 5.32 -4.38 -9.92
C SER A 307 5.32 -2.86 -10.13
N LEU A 308 4.51 -2.10 -9.37
CA LEU A 308 4.49 -0.63 -9.38
C LEU A 308 5.78 0.00 -8.81
N GLY A 309 6.49 -0.74 -7.94
CA GLY A 309 7.69 -0.25 -7.28
C GLY A 309 7.96 -1.03 -6.00
N THR A 310 9.22 -1.38 -5.77
CA THR A 310 9.71 -2.03 -4.55
C THR A 310 10.93 -1.24 -4.10
N THR A 311 11.01 -0.81 -2.85
CA THR A 311 12.14 0.03 -2.39
C THR A 311 13.03 -0.74 -1.44
N ILE A 312 14.35 -0.68 -1.64
CA ILE A 312 15.34 -1.27 -0.72
C ILE A 312 16.28 -0.22 -0.12
N SER A 313 16.77 -0.47 1.10
CA SER A 313 17.85 0.31 1.69
C SER A 313 19.14 0.14 0.89
N PRO A 314 19.97 1.19 0.76
CA PRO A 314 21.17 1.14 -0.08
C PRO A 314 22.28 0.27 0.52
N TRP A 315 22.38 0.24 1.85
CA TRP A 315 23.43 -0.47 2.58
C TRP A 315 23.09 -1.95 2.74
N VAL A 316 23.97 -2.82 2.23
CA VAL A 316 23.90 -4.26 2.42
C VAL A 316 24.66 -4.61 3.71
N VAL A 317 23.94 -5.03 4.74
CA VAL A 317 24.52 -5.51 5.99
C VAL A 317 24.96 -6.95 5.78
N THR A 318 26.27 -7.22 5.85
CA THR A 318 26.79 -8.57 5.56
C THR A 318 26.29 -9.61 6.56
N LEU A 319 26.10 -10.86 6.13
CA LEU A 319 25.65 -11.94 7.02
C LEU A 319 26.54 -12.08 8.26
N ASP A 320 27.87 -12.01 8.10
CA ASP A 320 28.82 -12.10 9.21
C ASP A 320 28.67 -10.93 10.22
N ALA A 321 28.10 -9.79 9.83
CA ALA A 321 27.75 -8.70 10.74
C ALA A 321 26.48 -8.99 11.56
N LEU A 322 25.58 -9.83 11.04
CA LEU A 322 24.32 -10.22 11.66
C LEU A 322 24.45 -11.46 12.56
N LEU A 323 25.48 -12.29 12.35
CA LEU A 323 25.71 -13.51 13.16
C LEU A 323 25.68 -13.29 14.69
N PRO A 324 26.21 -12.19 15.25
CA PRO A 324 26.11 -11.92 16.69
C PRO A 324 24.67 -11.73 17.21
N PHE A 325 23.72 -11.43 16.32
CA PHE A 325 22.31 -11.20 16.63
C PHE A 325 21.44 -12.44 16.35
N THR A 326 22.06 -13.60 16.17
CA THR A 326 21.35 -14.85 15.94
C THR A 326 20.55 -15.26 17.17
N VAL A 327 19.30 -15.66 16.95
CA VAL A 327 18.37 -16.18 17.95
C VAL A 327 17.82 -17.53 17.51
N ASP A 328 17.13 -18.21 18.42
CA ASP A 328 16.50 -19.49 18.10
C ASP A 328 15.49 -19.35 16.95
N ASN A 329 15.46 -20.36 16.08
CA ASN A 329 14.48 -20.44 15.01
C ASN A 329 13.08 -20.64 15.64
N MET A 330 12.04 -20.11 14.99
CA MET A 330 10.67 -20.35 15.42
C MET A 330 10.36 -21.87 15.38
N GLU A 331 9.63 -22.36 16.38
CA GLU A 331 9.23 -23.77 16.40
C GLU A 331 8.29 -24.07 15.23
N GLN A 332 8.60 -25.11 14.46
CA GLN A 332 7.85 -25.49 13.27
C GLN A 332 7.01 -26.74 13.53
N VAL A 333 5.69 -26.56 13.53
CA VAL A 333 4.70 -27.62 13.72
C VAL A 333 3.67 -27.57 12.58
N PRO A 334 3.59 -28.60 11.71
CA PRO A 334 4.35 -29.86 11.75
C PRO A 334 5.85 -29.69 11.42
N GLN A 335 6.66 -30.69 11.76
CA GLN A 335 8.07 -30.70 11.38
C GLN A 335 8.21 -30.70 9.84
N PRO A 336 9.01 -29.80 9.25
CA PRO A 336 9.21 -29.76 7.81
C PRO A 336 9.82 -31.03 7.23
N PHE A 337 9.78 -31.19 5.91
CA PHE A 337 10.50 -32.26 5.22
C PHE A 337 12.03 -32.14 5.41
N PRO A 338 12.79 -33.26 5.34
CA PRO A 338 14.23 -33.27 5.63
C PRO A 338 15.07 -32.20 4.91
N TYR A 339 14.75 -31.87 3.66
CA TYR A 339 15.50 -30.87 2.89
C TYR A 339 15.36 -29.43 3.43
N LEU A 340 14.37 -29.16 4.28
CA LEU A 340 14.16 -27.88 4.97
C LEU A 340 14.63 -27.89 6.42
N ARG A 341 15.21 -28.99 6.92
CA ARG A 341 15.62 -29.10 8.33
C ARG A 341 17.05 -28.60 8.51
N HIS A 342 17.25 -27.75 9.50
CA HIS A 342 18.57 -27.34 9.96
C HIS A 342 18.54 -27.11 11.48
N ALA A 343 19.65 -27.39 12.17
CA ALA A 343 19.73 -27.34 13.63
C ALA A 343 20.37 -26.05 14.16
N ASP A 344 21.11 -25.34 13.32
CA ASP A 344 21.76 -24.08 13.66
C ASP A 344 20.74 -22.93 13.77
N LYS A 345 21.01 -22.01 14.69
CA LYS A 345 20.28 -20.75 14.84
C LYS A 345 20.50 -19.89 13.60
N PHE A 346 19.42 -19.58 12.88
CA PHE A 346 19.46 -18.78 11.66
C PHE A 346 18.24 -17.86 11.54
N ASN A 347 17.84 -17.33 12.69
CA ASN A 347 16.90 -16.24 12.81
C ASN A 347 17.61 -15.08 13.52
N PHE A 348 17.15 -13.84 13.34
CA PHE A 348 17.91 -12.66 13.77
C PHE A 348 17.06 -11.70 14.59
N ASP A 349 17.60 -11.20 15.69
CA ASP A 349 16.97 -10.16 16.52
C ASP A 349 17.14 -8.78 15.89
N ILE A 350 16.42 -8.53 14.79
CA ILE A 350 16.47 -7.26 14.06
C ILE A 350 15.25 -6.42 14.43
N ASN A 351 15.45 -5.33 15.17
CA ASN A 351 14.39 -4.45 15.67
C ASN A 351 13.98 -3.45 14.57
N LEU A 352 12.73 -3.56 14.13
CA LEU A 352 12.20 -2.82 12.98
C LEU A 352 11.09 -1.85 13.42
N THR A 353 11.11 -0.65 12.85
CA THR A 353 10.01 0.31 13.00
C THR A 353 9.57 0.88 11.67
N ILE A 354 8.30 1.23 11.58
CA ILE A 354 7.71 1.90 10.42
C ILE A 354 7.11 3.22 10.87
N ASP A 355 7.55 4.30 10.25
CA ASP A 355 6.93 5.61 10.41
C ASP A 355 6.16 6.01 9.16
N ILE A 356 5.04 6.72 9.37
CA ILE A 356 4.33 7.47 8.35
C ILE A 356 4.45 8.95 8.68
N LYS A 357 4.86 9.74 7.68
CA LYS A 357 4.93 11.19 7.77
C LYS A 357 4.08 11.83 6.67
N PRO A 358 2.92 12.42 7.00
CA PRO A 358 2.14 13.18 6.05
C PRO A 358 2.89 14.39 5.49
N GLU A 359 2.48 14.87 4.31
CA GLU A 359 3.09 16.04 3.67
C GLU A 359 3.09 17.24 4.64
N ARG A 360 4.28 17.81 4.88
CA ARG A 360 4.49 18.96 5.78
C ARG A 360 4.00 18.74 7.23
N SER A 361 3.93 17.48 7.67
CA SER A 361 3.53 17.12 9.04
C SER A 361 4.66 16.43 9.82
N VAL A 362 4.34 15.98 11.04
CA VAL A 362 5.24 15.23 11.92
C VAL A 362 5.18 13.73 11.63
N SER A 363 6.30 13.05 11.88
CA SER A 363 6.42 11.59 11.71
C SER A 363 5.71 10.84 12.83
N SER A 364 5.00 9.76 12.49
CA SER A 364 4.31 8.89 13.46
C SER A 364 4.76 7.45 13.29
N THR A 365 5.30 6.82 14.33
CA THR A 365 5.60 5.38 14.31
C THR A 365 4.31 4.59 14.41
N VAL A 366 3.96 3.88 13.34
CA VAL A 366 2.73 3.08 13.24
C VAL A 366 2.93 1.60 13.55
N SER A 367 4.18 1.11 13.45
CA SER A 367 4.50 -0.28 13.76
C SER A 367 5.89 -0.43 14.39
N ARG A 368 6.00 -1.34 15.36
CA ARG A 368 7.26 -1.79 15.96
C ARG A 368 7.27 -3.31 16.00
N THR A 369 8.16 -3.93 15.23
CA THR A 369 8.21 -5.39 15.09
C THR A 369 9.66 -5.87 15.07
N ASN A 370 9.86 -7.15 14.81
CA ASN A 370 11.18 -7.75 14.78
C ASN A 370 11.27 -8.90 13.77
N TYR A 371 12.40 -8.99 13.07
CA TYR A 371 12.66 -10.07 12.11
C TYR A 371 12.63 -11.47 12.76
N LYS A 372 12.86 -11.59 14.08
CA LYS A 372 12.79 -12.88 14.77
C LYS A 372 11.42 -13.57 14.72
N TYR A 373 10.37 -12.86 14.31
CA TYR A 373 9.03 -13.44 14.15
C TYR A 373 8.84 -14.21 12.82
N MET A 374 9.87 -14.28 11.97
CA MET A 374 9.81 -15.10 10.75
C MET A 374 9.75 -16.60 11.08
N TYR A 375 8.78 -17.30 10.47
CA TYR A 375 8.56 -18.74 10.68
C TYR A 375 9.49 -19.59 9.81
N TRP A 376 9.72 -19.16 8.57
CA TRP A 376 10.69 -19.78 7.67
C TRP A 376 11.98 -18.95 7.65
N THR A 377 13.12 -19.61 7.85
CA THR A 377 14.43 -18.94 7.81
C THR A 377 14.87 -18.66 6.37
N SER A 378 15.79 -17.71 6.18
CA SER A 378 16.35 -17.44 4.84
C SER A 378 17.12 -18.63 4.25
N LYS A 379 17.66 -19.52 5.09
CA LYS A 379 18.21 -20.82 4.63
C LYS A 379 17.14 -21.70 4.02
N GLN A 380 15.97 -21.81 4.67
CA GLN A 380 14.84 -22.59 4.18
C GLN A 380 14.26 -22.01 2.89
N GLN A 381 14.15 -20.67 2.82
CA GLN A 381 13.71 -19.96 1.61
C GLN A 381 14.63 -20.27 0.42
N LEU A 382 15.94 -20.12 0.57
CA LEU A 382 16.91 -20.41 -0.50
C LEU A 382 16.93 -21.89 -0.90
N ALA A 383 16.94 -22.80 0.08
CA ALA A 383 16.91 -24.24 -0.19
C ALA A 383 15.63 -24.66 -0.91
N HIS A 384 14.47 -24.09 -0.54
CA HIS A 384 13.21 -24.34 -1.23
C HIS A 384 13.20 -23.78 -2.65
N HIS A 385 13.69 -22.57 -2.85
CA HIS A 385 13.74 -21.94 -4.17
C HIS A 385 14.47 -22.83 -5.19
N THR A 386 15.58 -23.44 -4.76
CA THR A 386 16.43 -24.24 -5.64
C THR A 386 16.04 -25.71 -5.73
N ILE A 387 15.06 -26.20 -4.95
CA ILE A 387 14.80 -27.64 -4.81
C ILE A 387 14.40 -28.34 -6.11
N THR A 388 13.79 -27.60 -7.05
CA THR A 388 13.41 -28.11 -8.38
C THR A 388 14.49 -27.88 -9.44
N GLY A 389 15.68 -27.40 -9.03
CA GLY A 389 16.79 -27.09 -9.91
C GLY A 389 16.80 -25.66 -10.44
N CYS A 390 16.06 -24.71 -9.85
CA CYS A 390 16.16 -23.30 -10.21
C CYS A 390 17.60 -22.79 -9.91
N ASN A 391 18.24 -22.15 -10.88
CA ASN A 391 19.57 -21.59 -10.72
C ASN A 391 19.53 -20.23 -10.02
N LEU A 392 20.59 -19.93 -9.26
CA LEU A 392 20.78 -18.66 -8.59
C LEU A 392 22.01 -17.94 -9.14
N ASN A 393 21.93 -16.63 -9.26
CA ASN A 393 22.99 -15.75 -9.72
C ASN A 393 23.41 -14.76 -8.62
N PRO A 394 24.71 -14.36 -8.57
CA PRO A 394 25.14 -13.32 -7.64
C PRO A 394 24.41 -12.01 -7.90
N GLY A 395 23.77 -11.49 -6.85
CA GLY A 395 22.94 -10.28 -6.90
C GLY A 395 21.43 -10.52 -7.05
N ASP A 396 20.97 -11.77 -7.20
CA ASP A 396 19.55 -12.08 -7.04
C ASP A 396 19.08 -11.67 -5.64
N LEU A 397 17.82 -11.22 -5.55
CA LEU A 397 17.24 -10.66 -4.34
C LEU A 397 16.09 -11.55 -3.86
N MET A 398 16.11 -11.96 -2.60
CA MET A 398 15.04 -12.75 -1.99
C MET A 398 14.49 -12.05 -0.75
N ALA A 399 13.21 -11.69 -0.79
CA ALA A 399 12.54 -10.96 0.28
C ALA A 399 11.78 -11.90 1.23
N SER A 400 11.59 -11.46 2.47
CA SER A 400 11.03 -12.28 3.53
C SER A 400 9.53 -12.58 3.35
N GLY A 401 8.82 -11.74 2.62
CA GLY A 401 7.41 -11.48 2.83
C GLY A 401 7.20 -10.55 4.03
N THR A 402 6.03 -9.92 4.09
CA THR A 402 5.67 -8.95 5.13
C THR A 402 5.93 -9.50 6.54
N ILE A 403 6.63 -8.71 7.36
CA ILE A 403 7.03 -9.06 8.73
C ILE A 403 6.01 -8.52 9.72
N SER A 404 5.18 -9.41 10.28
CA SER A 404 4.29 -9.11 11.39
C SER A 404 4.68 -9.89 12.65
N GLY A 405 4.56 -9.23 13.81
CA GLY A 405 4.66 -9.84 15.12
C GLY A 405 3.28 -10.20 15.71
N PRO A 406 3.25 -10.73 16.95
CA PRO A 406 2.02 -11.20 17.59
C PRO A 406 1.10 -10.08 18.08
N ALA A 407 1.62 -8.86 18.30
CA ALA A 407 0.86 -7.72 18.80
C ALA A 407 0.33 -6.86 17.64
N SER A 408 -0.83 -6.23 17.81
CA SER A 408 -1.45 -5.43 16.73
C SER A 408 -0.66 -4.21 16.31
N ASP A 409 0.18 -3.67 17.19
CA ASP A 409 1.13 -2.58 16.92
C ASP A 409 2.47 -3.07 16.35
N SER A 410 2.57 -4.37 16.05
CA SER A 410 3.73 -5.02 15.41
C SER A 410 3.42 -5.59 14.02
N PHE A 411 2.28 -5.20 13.45
CA PHE A 411 1.87 -5.63 12.12
C PHE A 411 2.62 -4.88 11.01
N GLY A 412 2.94 -5.57 9.92
CA GLY A 412 3.86 -5.12 8.87
C GLY A 412 3.21 -4.42 7.68
N SER A 413 1.90 -4.15 7.71
CA SER A 413 1.15 -3.48 6.63
C SER A 413 0.01 -2.61 7.17
N MET A 414 -0.44 -1.60 6.41
CA MET A 414 -1.66 -0.85 6.74
C MET A 414 -2.90 -1.72 6.64
N LEU A 415 -2.94 -2.71 5.75
CA LEU A 415 -4.00 -3.72 5.72
C LEU A 415 -4.18 -4.31 7.11
N GLU A 416 -3.11 -4.76 7.75
CA GLU A 416 -3.17 -5.37 9.07
C GLU A 416 -3.45 -4.34 10.17
N LEU A 417 -2.69 -3.23 10.20
CA LEU A 417 -2.81 -2.18 11.23
C LEU A 417 -4.21 -1.57 11.27
N SER A 418 -4.79 -1.33 10.09
CA SER A 418 -6.15 -0.80 9.96
C SER A 418 -7.23 -1.88 10.01
N TRP A 419 -6.83 -3.15 10.17
CA TRP A 419 -7.66 -4.34 10.16
C TRP A 419 -8.62 -4.37 8.99
N ARG A 420 -8.04 -4.35 7.79
CA ARG A 420 -8.75 -4.07 6.55
C ARG A 420 -9.62 -2.86 6.84
N GLY A 421 -9.00 -1.70 7.09
CA GLY A 421 -9.57 -0.34 7.24
C GLY A 421 -10.89 -0.18 8.00
N THR A 422 -11.27 -1.18 8.79
CA THR A 422 -12.33 -1.10 9.80
C THR A 422 -11.86 -0.32 11.01
N LYS A 423 -10.54 -0.24 11.23
CA LYS A 423 -9.90 0.49 12.33
C LYS A 423 -9.03 1.62 11.76
N PRO A 424 -9.32 2.89 12.07
CA PRO A 424 -8.40 3.97 11.71
C PRO A 424 -7.12 3.89 12.57
N VAL A 425 -5.97 4.10 11.94
CA VAL A 425 -4.66 4.24 12.59
C VAL A 425 -4.44 5.71 12.94
N PRO A 426 -4.33 6.09 14.21
CA PRO A 426 -4.09 7.48 14.62
C PRO A 426 -2.65 7.91 14.34
N LEU A 427 -2.48 9.15 13.89
CA LEU A 427 -1.19 9.80 13.68
C LEU A 427 -0.96 10.92 14.72
N ALA A 428 0.30 11.28 14.94
CA ALA A 428 0.73 12.26 15.95
C ALA A 428 0.24 13.69 15.68
N ASP A 429 -0.15 14.01 14.44
CA ASP A 429 -0.75 15.30 14.08
C ASP A 429 -2.28 15.36 14.31
N GLY A 430 -2.85 14.29 14.88
CA GLY A 430 -4.29 14.16 15.12
C GLY A 430 -5.09 13.66 13.91
N SER A 431 -4.45 13.49 12.75
CA SER A 431 -5.08 12.83 11.60
C SER A 431 -5.12 11.31 11.76
N THR A 432 -5.81 10.62 10.87
CA THR A 432 -5.86 9.15 10.84
C THR A 432 -5.53 8.62 9.45
N ARG A 433 -5.13 7.35 9.37
CA ARG A 433 -4.97 6.60 8.13
C ARG A 433 -5.70 5.27 8.19
N LYS A 434 -6.18 4.83 7.02
CA LYS A 434 -6.57 3.44 6.79
C LYS A 434 -5.60 2.81 5.80
N PHE A 435 -5.28 3.55 4.76
CA PHE A 435 -4.27 3.30 3.74
C PHE A 435 -3.51 4.60 3.47
N LEU A 436 -2.46 4.51 2.68
CA LEU A 436 -1.56 5.62 2.40
C LEU A 436 -2.20 6.64 1.45
N GLN A 437 -1.98 7.92 1.75
CA GLN A 437 -2.44 9.06 0.95
C GLN A 437 -1.30 9.61 0.09
N ASP A 438 -1.65 10.37 -0.95
CA ASP A 438 -0.64 11.10 -1.73
C ASP A 438 0.08 12.10 -0.82
N GLY A 439 1.40 12.17 -0.95
CA GLY A 439 2.26 13.01 -0.11
C GLY A 439 2.74 12.35 1.20
N ASP A 440 2.21 11.18 1.58
CA ASP A 440 2.74 10.42 2.72
C ASP A 440 4.16 9.91 2.39
N GLU A 441 5.09 10.09 3.33
CA GLU A 441 6.43 9.50 3.36
C GLU A 441 6.42 8.29 4.30
N VAL A 442 6.82 7.11 3.81
CA VAL A 442 6.97 5.89 4.62
C VAL A 442 8.45 5.67 4.89
N VAL A 443 8.78 5.42 6.16
CA VAL A 443 10.16 5.27 6.63
C VAL A 443 10.31 3.98 7.45
N ILE A 444 11.01 2.99 6.90
CA ILE A 444 11.35 1.74 7.61
C ILE A 444 12.75 1.89 8.20
N LYS A 445 12.96 1.52 9.47
CA LYS A 445 14.24 1.67 10.18
C LYS A 445 14.64 0.38 10.89
N ASP A 446 15.95 0.11 10.94
CA ASP A 446 16.59 -0.89 11.80
C ASP A 446 17.30 -0.24 12.99
N HIS A 447 16.95 -0.66 14.22
CA HIS A 447 17.53 -0.16 15.48
C HIS A 447 18.56 -1.10 16.13
N THR A 448 18.84 -2.25 15.52
CA THR A 448 19.60 -3.36 16.12
C THR A 448 21.06 -3.02 16.39
N LEU A 449 21.61 -2.15 15.56
CA LEU A 449 23.05 -1.97 15.47
C LEU A 449 23.52 -0.54 15.82
N SER A 450 22.62 0.39 16.21
CA SER A 450 22.97 1.80 16.43
C SER A 450 22.96 2.18 17.92
N PRO A 451 24.12 2.46 18.55
CA PRO A 451 24.20 3.18 19.83
C PRO A 451 23.98 4.71 19.70
N ARG A 452 23.66 5.20 18.48
CA ARG A 452 23.45 6.63 18.17
C ARG A 452 22.13 6.84 17.42
N PRO A 453 21.57 8.07 17.40
CA PRO A 453 20.39 8.38 16.60
C PRO A 453 20.65 8.05 15.13
N ILE A 454 19.80 7.20 14.54
CA ILE A 454 19.84 6.84 13.12
C ILE A 454 19.62 8.11 12.30
N THR A 455 20.61 8.50 11.51
CA THR A 455 20.48 9.59 10.53
C THR A 455 19.64 9.10 9.35
N ARG A 456 19.15 10.01 8.49
CA ARG A 456 18.21 9.68 7.40
C ARG A 456 18.69 8.60 6.39
N GLU A 457 19.95 8.18 6.44
CA GLU A 457 20.60 7.41 5.38
C GLU A 457 21.13 6.03 5.83
N GLU A 458 21.15 5.72 7.14
CA GLU A 458 21.71 4.47 7.68
C GLU A 458 20.63 3.45 8.03
N GLY A 459 20.56 2.31 7.34
CA GLY A 459 19.57 1.27 7.65
C GLY A 459 18.12 1.78 7.58
N VAL A 460 17.82 2.59 6.56
CA VAL A 460 16.49 3.17 6.35
C VAL A 460 16.00 2.99 4.91
N THR A 461 14.74 2.60 4.75
CA THR A 461 14.01 2.72 3.47
C THR A 461 13.05 3.89 3.58
N ILE A 462 13.24 4.91 2.75
CA ILE A 462 12.39 6.11 2.66
C ILE A 462 11.77 6.16 1.28
N SER A 463 10.46 6.38 1.18
CA SER A 463 9.88 6.87 -0.07
C SER A 463 8.65 7.72 0.18
N THR A 464 8.45 8.68 -0.73
CA THR A 464 7.27 9.55 -0.75
C THR A 464 6.33 9.10 -1.85
N ILE A 465 5.04 9.05 -1.54
CA ILE A 465 3.99 8.70 -2.50
C ILE A 465 3.65 9.93 -3.32
N VAL A 466 3.79 9.84 -4.63
CA VAL A 466 3.43 10.92 -5.55
C VAL A 466 2.15 10.61 -6.31
N PRO A 467 1.34 11.63 -6.65
CA PRO A 467 0.08 11.43 -7.36
C PRO A 467 0.24 10.63 -8.67
N GLY A 468 -0.71 9.74 -8.93
CA GLY A 468 -0.81 8.98 -10.17
C GLY A 468 -1.06 9.86 -11.40
N PRO A 469 -0.71 9.40 -12.62
CA PRO A 469 -1.08 10.11 -13.84
C PRO A 469 -2.60 10.04 -14.03
N ARG A 470 -3.20 10.99 -14.76
CA ARG A 470 -4.65 10.93 -15.01
C ARG A 470 -4.99 9.72 -15.90
N PRO A 471 -6.03 8.93 -15.58
CA PRO A 471 -6.44 7.82 -16.45
C PRO A 471 -6.83 8.34 -17.84
N PRO A 472 -6.35 7.75 -18.95
CA PRO A 472 -6.82 8.10 -20.29
C PRO A 472 -8.34 7.94 -20.39
N GLY A 473 -9.04 8.99 -20.81
CA GLY A 473 -10.50 9.01 -20.93
C GLY A 473 -11.29 9.33 -19.66
N ALA A 474 -10.62 9.56 -18.51
CA ALA A 474 -11.29 9.99 -17.29
C ALA A 474 -11.93 11.39 -17.47
N ARG A 475 -13.25 11.41 -17.73
CA ARG A 475 -14.06 12.60 -17.48
C ARG A 475 -14.08 12.82 -15.97
N LYS A 476 -13.35 13.85 -15.57
CA LYS A 476 -13.15 14.29 -14.19
C LYS A 476 -14.52 14.34 -13.47
N VAL A 477 -14.72 13.54 -12.42
CA VAL A 477 -15.75 13.76 -11.39
C VAL A 477 -14.98 14.30 -10.19
N ILE A 478 -15.31 15.51 -9.75
CA ILE A 478 -14.62 16.17 -8.63
C ILE A 478 -15.66 16.27 -7.54
N THR A 479 -15.46 15.56 -6.44
CA THR A 479 -16.06 15.93 -5.16
C THR A 479 -15.25 17.11 -4.64
N MET A 480 -15.80 18.31 -4.81
CA MET A 480 -15.25 19.54 -4.27
C MET A 480 -15.66 19.66 -2.79
N ALA A 481 -14.75 20.08 -1.92
CA ALA A 481 -15.06 20.29 -0.51
C ALA A 481 -15.80 21.64 -0.32
N GLY A 482 -16.93 21.62 0.39
CA GLY A 482 -17.79 22.79 0.65
C GLY A 482 -18.93 22.97 -0.38
N ASP A 483 -19.62 24.11 -0.36
CA ASP A 483 -20.73 24.42 -1.29
C ASP A 483 -20.26 24.59 -2.76
N LEU A 484 -18.96 24.51 -3.06
CA LEU A 484 -18.43 24.66 -4.42
C LEU A 484 -18.71 23.39 -5.22
N VAL A 485 -19.49 23.48 -6.30
CA VAL A 485 -19.99 22.30 -7.03
C VAL A 485 -19.44 22.18 -8.44
N ALA A 486 -18.99 23.29 -9.03
CA ALA A 486 -18.44 23.32 -10.38
C ALA A 486 -17.40 24.43 -10.55
N PHE A 487 -16.48 24.24 -11.49
CA PHE A 487 -15.60 25.32 -11.96
C PHE A 487 -15.17 25.11 -13.42
N TRP A 488 -14.91 26.20 -14.13
CA TRP A 488 -14.49 26.18 -15.52
C TRP A 488 -13.33 27.14 -15.73
N GLU A 489 -12.34 26.74 -16.54
CA GLU A 489 -11.37 27.66 -17.12
C GLU A 489 -11.84 27.97 -18.54
N VAL A 490 -12.15 29.24 -18.78
CA VAL A 490 -12.80 29.71 -19.99
C VAL A 490 -11.90 30.71 -20.70
N PRO A 491 -11.37 30.38 -21.88
CA PRO A 491 -10.64 31.35 -22.69
C PRO A 491 -11.64 32.34 -23.29
N LEU A 492 -11.48 33.61 -22.94
CA LEU A 492 -12.20 34.75 -23.52
C LEU A 492 -11.22 35.67 -24.25
N ASN A 493 -11.74 36.68 -24.94
CA ASN A 493 -10.94 37.57 -25.79
C ASN A 493 -9.87 38.36 -25.00
N ASP A 494 -10.08 38.56 -23.70
CA ASP A 494 -9.22 39.30 -22.77
C ASP A 494 -8.35 38.41 -21.87
N GLY A 495 -8.44 37.09 -22.00
CA GLY A 495 -7.59 36.15 -21.27
C GLY A 495 -8.30 34.86 -20.86
N LEU A 496 -7.58 34.04 -20.08
CA LEU A 496 -8.14 32.84 -19.46
C LEU A 496 -8.78 33.23 -18.12
N HIS A 497 -10.08 32.98 -17.99
CA HIS A 497 -10.82 33.28 -16.76
C HIS A 497 -11.25 32.01 -16.05
N ARG A 498 -11.08 31.97 -14.72
CA ARG A 498 -11.57 30.87 -13.88
C ARG A 498 -12.93 31.23 -13.30
N ILE A 499 -13.96 30.51 -13.72
CA ILE A 499 -15.33 30.63 -13.24
C ILE A 499 -15.60 29.53 -12.23
N GLU A 500 -16.07 29.87 -11.03
CA GLU A 500 -16.39 28.95 -9.96
C GLU A 500 -17.86 29.09 -9.59
N PHE A 501 -18.53 27.98 -9.33
CA PHE A 501 -19.95 27.95 -8.99
C PHE A 501 -20.19 27.17 -7.70
N GLU A 502 -20.72 27.87 -6.71
CA GLU A 502 -21.23 27.28 -5.48
C GLU A 502 -22.74 27.11 -5.57
N HIS A 503 -23.23 25.96 -5.13
CA HIS A 503 -24.64 25.64 -5.04
C HIS A 503 -24.90 24.93 -3.72
N GLY A 504 -25.45 25.66 -2.74
CA GLY A 504 -25.85 25.12 -1.46
C GLY A 504 -27.26 24.57 -1.54
N THR A 505 -27.41 23.27 -1.74
CA THR A 505 -28.71 22.60 -1.88
C THR A 505 -29.52 22.61 -0.58
N THR A 506 -28.86 22.62 0.58
CA THR A 506 -29.51 22.77 1.90
C THR A 506 -29.75 24.23 2.28
N SER A 507 -28.95 25.17 1.77
CA SER A 507 -28.98 26.59 2.17
C SER A 507 -29.67 27.50 1.15
N GLY A 508 -30.08 26.98 -0.01
CA GLY A 508 -30.65 27.76 -1.11
C GLY A 508 -29.67 28.79 -1.69
N LYS A 509 -28.37 28.55 -1.56
CA LYS A 509 -27.32 29.52 -1.93
C LYS A 509 -26.80 29.24 -3.34
N ARG A 510 -26.62 30.30 -4.15
CA ARG A 510 -25.84 30.24 -5.41
C ARG A 510 -24.80 31.35 -5.45
N VAL A 511 -23.55 31.00 -5.72
CA VAL A 511 -22.47 31.98 -5.88
C VAL A 511 -21.69 31.68 -7.16
N VAL A 512 -21.54 32.68 -8.01
CA VAL A 512 -20.62 32.62 -9.16
C VAL A 512 -19.43 33.52 -8.85
N ARG A 513 -18.22 32.96 -8.87
CA ARG A 513 -16.98 33.72 -8.82
C ARG A 513 -16.25 33.67 -10.14
N VAL A 514 -15.61 34.76 -10.51
CA VAL A 514 -14.72 34.82 -11.66
C VAL A 514 -13.40 35.43 -11.21
N ASP A 515 -12.31 34.68 -11.39
CA ASP A 515 -10.96 35.02 -10.94
C ASP A 515 -10.92 35.46 -9.46
N GLY A 516 -11.65 34.73 -8.62
CA GLY A 516 -11.75 34.98 -7.17
C GLY A 516 -12.72 36.10 -6.77
N LYS A 517 -13.34 36.82 -7.72
CA LYS A 517 -14.32 37.88 -7.44
C LYS A 517 -15.75 37.37 -7.54
N ASN A 518 -16.58 37.62 -6.52
CA ASN A 518 -18.01 37.28 -6.56
C ASN A 518 -18.73 38.17 -7.60
N LEU A 519 -19.30 37.55 -8.64
CA LEU A 519 -20.14 38.23 -9.63
C LEU A 519 -21.63 38.01 -9.39
N VAL A 520 -22.00 36.83 -8.89
CA VAL A 520 -23.36 36.51 -8.50
C VAL A 520 -23.33 35.96 -7.09
N ARG A 521 -24.23 36.44 -6.23
CA ARG A 521 -24.49 35.86 -4.92
C ARG A 521 -25.98 35.95 -4.64
N ARG A 522 -26.62 34.80 -4.50
CA ARG A 522 -28.02 34.65 -4.10
C ARG A 522 -28.07 33.78 -2.85
N GLU A 523 -28.92 34.16 -1.92
CA GLU A 523 -29.19 33.42 -0.69
C GLU A 523 -30.69 33.16 -0.59
N TRP A 524 -31.09 32.10 0.13
CA TRP A 524 -32.50 31.78 0.38
C TRP A 524 -33.34 31.55 -0.87
N MET A 525 -32.76 30.88 -1.88
CA MET A 525 -33.51 30.52 -3.08
C MET A 525 -34.36 29.27 -2.87
N PHE A 526 -35.66 29.37 -3.21
CA PHE A 526 -36.60 28.26 -3.19
C PHE A 526 -36.50 27.34 -4.42
N LYS A 527 -35.91 27.82 -5.52
CA LYS A 527 -35.73 27.06 -6.77
C LYS A 527 -34.26 26.68 -6.96
N LEU A 528 -33.95 25.40 -6.75
CA LEU A 528 -32.59 24.86 -6.82
C LEU A 528 -32.15 24.46 -8.24
N VAL A 529 -33.06 24.48 -9.21
CA VAL A 529 -32.80 24.16 -10.63
C VAL A 529 -33.11 25.34 -11.54
N GLY A 530 -32.46 25.39 -12.70
CA GLY A 530 -32.60 26.43 -13.70
C GLY A 530 -31.36 27.31 -13.87
N ASP A 531 -31.41 28.14 -14.90
CA ASP A 531 -30.26 28.87 -15.45
C ASP A 531 -29.81 30.05 -14.59
N GLU A 532 -28.50 30.14 -14.36
CA GLU A 532 -27.86 31.33 -13.78
C GLU A 532 -27.09 32.08 -14.86
N VAL A 533 -27.56 33.28 -15.21
CA VAL A 533 -27.00 34.10 -16.28
C VAL A 533 -26.12 35.20 -15.68
N PHE A 534 -24.90 35.34 -16.19
CA PHE A 534 -23.94 36.39 -15.77
C PHE A 534 -23.07 36.83 -16.95
N LYS A 535 -22.22 37.83 -16.74
CA LYS A 535 -21.29 38.33 -17.76
C LYS A 535 -19.86 38.34 -17.25
N VAL A 536 -18.92 37.97 -18.12
CA VAL A 536 -17.48 38.19 -17.92
C VAL A 536 -17.03 39.17 -18.99
N GLY A 537 -16.68 40.39 -18.60
CA GLY A 537 -16.51 41.51 -19.52
C GLY A 537 -17.78 41.77 -20.34
N ARG A 538 -17.71 41.63 -21.66
CA ARG A 538 -18.87 41.76 -22.59
C ARG A 538 -19.51 40.41 -22.94
N THR A 539 -18.92 39.30 -22.52
CA THR A 539 -19.36 37.95 -22.90
C THR A 539 -20.48 37.48 -21.99
N ARG A 540 -21.56 36.93 -22.57
CA ARG A 540 -22.67 36.32 -21.83
C ARG A 540 -22.36 34.87 -21.51
N CYS A 541 -22.52 34.52 -20.24
CA CYS A 541 -22.32 33.18 -19.69
C CYS A 541 -23.60 32.70 -19.02
N VAL A 542 -23.92 31.42 -19.13
CA VAL A 542 -25.08 30.79 -18.52
C VAL A 542 -24.66 29.49 -17.85
N ILE A 543 -24.92 29.32 -16.55
CA ILE A 543 -24.78 28.03 -15.87
C ILE A 543 -26.17 27.39 -15.80
N LYS A 544 -26.37 26.29 -16.52
CA LYS A 544 -27.58 25.47 -16.42
C LYS A 544 -27.45 24.54 -15.23
N VAL A 545 -28.48 24.52 -14.39
CA VAL A 545 -28.57 23.62 -13.23
C VAL A 545 -29.77 22.69 -13.43
N GLU A 546 -29.51 21.42 -13.65
CA GLU A 546 -30.55 20.43 -13.98
C GLU A 546 -30.59 19.30 -12.95
N PRO A 547 -31.78 18.81 -12.56
CA PRO A 547 -31.88 17.65 -11.68
C PRO A 547 -31.50 16.37 -12.45
N VAL A 548 -30.77 15.46 -11.80
CA VAL A 548 -30.36 14.17 -12.38
C VAL A 548 -30.97 12.95 -11.68
N GLY A 549 -31.84 13.17 -10.68
CA GLY A 549 -32.51 12.14 -9.88
C GLY A 549 -32.18 12.26 -8.39
N GLY A 550 -33.17 12.09 -7.50
CA GLY A 550 -33.03 12.43 -6.06
C GLY A 550 -32.68 13.92 -5.84
N PHE A 551 -31.98 14.25 -4.76
CA PHE A 551 -31.39 15.59 -4.52
C PHE A 551 -30.02 15.80 -5.22
N SER A 552 -29.77 15.14 -6.35
CA SER A 552 -28.55 15.31 -7.14
C SER A 552 -28.76 16.26 -8.33
N TYR A 553 -27.74 17.06 -8.62
CA TYR A 553 -27.79 18.11 -9.64
C TYR A 553 -26.63 18.02 -10.61
N SER A 554 -26.87 18.46 -11.85
CA SER A 554 -25.83 18.68 -12.84
C SER A 554 -25.69 20.15 -13.19
N TYR A 555 -24.47 20.56 -13.50
CA TYR A 555 -24.07 21.94 -13.72
C TYR A 555 -23.31 22.05 -15.03
N GLU A 556 -23.82 22.85 -15.97
CA GLU A 556 -23.19 23.05 -17.28
C GLU A 556 -23.06 24.53 -17.58
N LEU A 557 -21.84 24.98 -17.87
CA LEU A 557 -21.61 26.35 -18.32
C LEU A 557 -21.73 26.43 -19.85
N GLU A 558 -22.47 27.42 -20.34
CA GLU A 558 -22.58 27.78 -21.74
C GLU A 558 -22.05 29.22 -21.92
N VAL A 559 -21.15 29.41 -22.88
CA VAL A 559 -20.59 30.72 -23.23
C VAL A 559 -20.67 30.88 -24.74
N ASN A 560 -21.36 31.93 -25.21
CA ASN A 560 -21.59 32.20 -26.65
C ASN A 560 -22.13 30.97 -27.44
N GLY A 561 -23.04 30.19 -26.85
CA GLY A 561 -23.61 29.00 -27.50
C GLY A 561 -22.71 27.76 -27.45
N LYS A 562 -21.51 27.85 -26.87
CA LYS A 562 -20.61 26.72 -26.66
C LYS A 562 -20.77 26.19 -25.24
N SER A 563 -21.16 24.92 -25.13
CA SER A 563 -21.17 24.19 -23.87
C SER A 563 -19.76 23.83 -23.40
N TYR A 564 -19.52 24.03 -22.11
CA TYR A 564 -18.33 23.62 -21.39
C TYR A 564 -18.65 22.36 -20.58
N ARG A 565 -17.62 21.83 -19.92
CA ARG A 565 -17.72 20.58 -19.15
C ARG A 565 -18.92 20.60 -18.18
N ARG A 566 -19.75 19.57 -18.25
CA ARG A 566 -20.80 19.34 -17.25
C ARG A 566 -20.20 18.72 -15.97
N PHE A 567 -20.64 19.20 -14.82
CA PHE A 567 -20.36 18.65 -13.49
C PHE A 567 -21.62 17.98 -12.97
N THR A 568 -21.46 16.95 -12.14
CA THR A 568 -22.57 16.32 -11.44
C THR A 568 -22.18 16.22 -9.97
N GLU A 569 -23.03 16.75 -9.10
CA GLU A 569 -22.92 16.55 -7.66
C GLU A 569 -23.81 15.37 -7.28
N ILE A 570 -23.18 14.36 -6.68
CA ILE A 570 -23.84 13.18 -6.11
C ILE A 570 -23.72 13.34 -4.60
N GLN A 571 -24.84 13.54 -3.91
CA GLN A 571 -24.85 13.62 -2.45
C GLN A 571 -24.69 12.21 -1.85
N THR A 572 -23.94 12.09 -0.75
CA THR A 572 -23.69 10.81 -0.06
C THR A 572 -24.71 10.58 1.06
N LYS A 573 -25.24 9.35 1.11
CA LYS A 573 -26.34 8.89 1.98
C LYS A 573 -26.17 9.23 3.46
N ALA A 574 -26.82 10.30 3.91
CA ALA A 574 -27.04 10.53 5.34
C ALA A 574 -28.30 9.77 5.80
N MET A 575 -28.20 8.95 6.85
CA MET A 575 -29.35 8.21 7.42
C MET A 575 -29.66 8.73 8.83
N ARG A 576 -30.93 8.64 9.24
CA ARG A 576 -31.39 8.77 10.63
C ARG A 576 -32.08 7.48 11.04
N THR A 577 -31.81 7.00 12.26
CA THR A 577 -32.34 5.73 12.75
C THR A 577 -33.03 5.91 14.09
N TRP A 578 -34.18 5.26 14.24
CA TRP A 578 -34.93 5.15 15.49
C TRP A 578 -35.30 3.70 15.75
N ILE A 579 -35.34 3.32 17.02
CA ILE A 579 -35.91 2.06 17.47
C ILE A 579 -37.13 2.40 18.32
N VAL A 580 -38.30 1.89 17.93
CA VAL A 580 -39.56 2.11 18.65
C VAL A 580 -40.32 0.79 18.79
N THR A 581 -40.95 0.58 19.95
CA THR A 581 -41.79 -0.59 20.20
C THR A 581 -43.25 -0.17 20.22
N ILE A 582 -44.07 -0.77 19.36
CA ILE A 582 -45.50 -0.49 19.20
C ILE A 582 -46.24 -1.83 19.25
N GLN A 583 -47.23 -1.97 20.13
CA GLN A 583 -48.05 -3.18 20.28
C GLN A 583 -47.23 -4.48 20.36
N ASP A 584 -46.20 -4.50 21.21
CA ASP A 584 -45.25 -5.61 21.43
C ASP A 584 -44.34 -5.98 20.24
N GLU A 585 -44.35 -5.20 19.15
CA GLU A 585 -43.43 -5.34 18.02
C GLU A 585 -42.40 -4.20 18.00
N THR A 586 -41.12 -4.54 17.76
CA THR A 586 -40.05 -3.54 17.65
C THR A 586 -39.75 -3.21 16.20
N TYR A 587 -39.81 -1.91 15.89
CA TYR A 587 -39.55 -1.36 14.58
C TYR A 587 -38.24 -0.58 14.60
N ARG A 588 -37.31 -0.97 13.72
CA ARG A 588 -36.16 -0.15 13.33
C ARG A 588 -36.57 0.73 12.17
N VAL A 589 -36.85 1.99 12.45
CA VAL A 589 -37.25 3.01 11.47
C VAL A 589 -36.00 3.72 10.99
N VAL A 590 -35.83 3.80 9.67
CA VAL A 590 -34.69 4.45 9.04
C VAL A 590 -35.18 5.46 8.02
N LEU A 591 -34.79 6.72 8.17
CA LEU A 591 -34.96 7.75 7.16
C LEU A 591 -33.67 7.88 6.36
N GLU A 592 -33.77 7.68 5.04
CA GLU A 592 -32.71 8.05 4.10
C GLU A 592 -32.88 9.53 3.73
N LYS A 593 -32.02 10.41 4.27
CA LYS A 593 -32.19 11.87 4.12
C LYS A 593 -32.06 12.35 2.67
N ASP A 594 -31.44 11.54 1.82
CA ASP A 594 -31.18 11.85 0.40
C ASP A 594 -32.36 11.49 -0.52
N THR A 595 -33.19 10.52 -0.13
CA THR A 595 -34.38 10.11 -0.89
C THR A 595 -35.68 10.44 -0.18
N LEU A 596 -35.60 10.78 1.12
CA LEU A 596 -36.71 10.82 2.08
C LEU A 596 -37.47 9.50 2.17
N ASP A 597 -36.85 8.40 1.72
CA ASP A 597 -37.44 7.09 1.86
C ASP A 597 -37.40 6.66 3.32
N ILE A 598 -38.53 6.14 3.77
CA ILE A 598 -38.70 5.61 5.11
C ILE A 598 -38.71 4.09 5.02
N TRP A 599 -37.90 3.46 5.85
CA TRP A 599 -37.78 2.01 5.94
C TRP A 599 -38.12 1.58 7.36
N ALA A 600 -38.85 0.48 7.50
CA ALA A 600 -39.04 -0.20 8.77
C ALA A 600 -38.61 -1.66 8.65
N ASN A 601 -37.71 -2.11 9.54
CA ASN A 601 -37.21 -3.49 9.57
C ASN A 601 -36.70 -3.99 8.20
N GLY A 602 -36.11 -3.10 7.41
CA GLY A 602 -35.55 -3.40 6.09
C GLY A 602 -36.54 -3.37 4.93
N LYS A 603 -37.82 -3.05 5.16
CA LYS A 603 -38.84 -2.85 4.13
C LYS A 603 -39.14 -1.36 3.93
N LYS A 604 -39.16 -0.92 2.68
CA LYS A 604 -39.56 0.46 2.33
C LYS A 604 -41.05 0.64 2.61
N LEU A 605 -41.40 1.73 3.28
CA LEU A 605 -42.78 2.10 3.58
C LEU A 605 -43.30 3.10 2.54
N GLU A 606 -44.61 3.05 2.30
CA GLU A 606 -45.30 4.15 1.65
C GLU A 606 -45.51 5.27 2.66
N ALA A 607 -45.19 6.49 2.25
CA ALA A 607 -45.27 7.67 3.10
C ALA A 607 -45.90 8.84 2.33
N THR A 608 -46.57 9.72 3.07
CA THR A 608 -47.25 10.91 2.53
C THR A 608 -46.74 12.14 3.26
N GLY A 609 -46.35 13.18 2.52
CA GLY A 609 -45.82 14.42 3.08
C GLY A 609 -46.88 15.51 3.18
N GLU A 610 -46.90 16.23 4.30
CA GLU A 610 -47.71 17.41 4.53
C GLU A 610 -46.84 18.59 5.01
N PHE A 611 -47.18 19.80 4.58
CA PHE A 611 -46.50 21.02 5.01
C PHE A 611 -47.17 21.59 6.25
N VAL A 612 -46.38 21.86 7.29
CA VAL A 612 -46.85 22.47 8.54
C VAL A 612 -46.13 23.79 8.80
N GLU A 613 -46.66 24.61 9.71
CA GLU A 613 -46.21 26.01 9.92
C GLU A 613 -44.70 26.15 10.20
N ASP A 614 -44.10 25.17 10.86
CA ASP A 614 -42.69 25.14 11.28
C ASP A 614 -41.82 24.10 10.57
N GLY A 615 -42.34 23.41 9.53
CA GLY A 615 -41.59 22.35 8.88
C GLY A 615 -42.37 21.47 7.89
N THR A 616 -41.96 20.21 7.81
CA THR A 616 -42.64 19.19 6.99
C THR A 616 -42.88 17.95 7.84
N GLU A 617 -44.07 17.39 7.75
CA GLU A 617 -44.43 16.11 8.39
C GLU A 617 -44.54 15.04 7.31
N THR A 618 -43.91 13.89 7.52
CA THR A 618 -43.99 12.74 6.61
C THR A 618 -44.65 11.60 7.35
N HIS A 619 -45.91 11.32 7.01
CA HIS A 619 -46.78 10.35 7.65
C HIS A 619 -46.67 8.97 7.00
N PHE A 620 -46.62 7.93 7.83
CA PHE A 620 -46.58 6.53 7.44
C PHE A 620 -47.15 5.66 8.57
N ASN A 621 -47.32 4.35 8.33
CA ASN A 621 -47.81 3.42 9.36
C ASN A 621 -46.73 2.42 9.76
N LEU A 622 -46.67 2.13 11.06
CA LEU A 622 -45.95 0.98 11.63
C LEU A 622 -47.00 0.00 12.15
N GLY A 623 -47.20 -1.09 11.42
CA GLY A 623 -48.39 -1.93 11.58
C GLY A 623 -49.65 -1.11 11.27
N ASP A 624 -50.58 -1.08 12.22
CA ASP A 624 -51.81 -0.27 12.15
C ASP A 624 -51.69 1.08 12.87
N THR A 625 -50.50 1.44 13.37
CA THR A 625 -50.29 2.68 14.13
C THR A 625 -49.77 3.80 13.22
N PRO A 626 -50.48 4.95 13.13
CA PRO A 626 -50.02 6.09 12.36
C PRO A 626 -48.88 6.80 13.08
N VAL A 627 -47.83 7.12 12.33
CA VAL A 627 -46.63 7.79 12.81
C VAL A 627 -46.16 8.82 11.80
N TYR A 628 -45.31 9.75 12.23
CA TYR A 628 -44.74 10.71 11.30
C TYR A 628 -43.33 11.15 11.68
N ILE A 629 -42.55 11.56 10.68
CA ILE A 629 -41.27 12.24 10.90
C ILE A 629 -41.47 13.73 10.63
N LYS A 630 -41.15 14.56 11.63
CA LYS A 630 -41.16 16.01 11.51
C LYS A 630 -39.76 16.54 11.18
N ALA A 631 -39.65 17.34 10.13
CA ALA A 631 -38.43 17.98 9.67
C ALA A 631 -38.48 19.49 9.89
N VAL A 632 -37.63 20.02 10.78
CA VAL A 632 -37.60 21.43 11.18
C VAL A 632 -36.19 22.01 11.01
N THR A 633 -36.09 23.28 10.62
CA THR A 633 -34.79 23.97 10.55
C THR A 633 -34.21 24.19 11.95
N SER A 634 -32.94 23.82 12.17
CA SER A 634 -32.27 24.04 13.47
C SER A 634 -31.99 25.52 13.78
N GLY A 635 -32.07 26.40 12.78
CA GLY A 635 -31.64 27.81 12.88
C GLY A 635 -30.13 28.02 13.09
N LYS A 636 -29.34 26.95 13.29
CA LYS A 636 -27.87 27.02 13.46
C LYS A 636 -27.14 26.55 12.20
N ARG A 637 -26.18 27.36 11.75
CA ARG A 637 -25.45 27.18 10.48
C ARG A 637 -24.69 25.85 10.33
N ARG A 638 -24.41 25.12 11.41
CA ARG A 638 -23.69 23.83 11.39
C ARG A 638 -24.58 22.59 11.63
N GLU A 639 -25.82 22.74 12.08
CA GLU A 639 -26.68 21.61 12.50
C GLU A 639 -27.74 21.22 11.45
N GLY A 640 -28.09 22.12 10.50
CA GLY A 640 -28.95 21.79 9.35
C GLY A 640 -30.42 21.53 9.72
N ILE A 641 -31.08 20.59 9.03
CA ILE A 641 -32.47 20.17 9.29
C ILE A 641 -32.50 19.04 10.32
N ILE A 642 -33.25 19.26 11.40
CA ILE A 642 -33.50 18.28 12.46
C ILE A 642 -34.69 17.42 12.04
N HIS A 643 -34.53 16.10 12.17
CA HIS A 643 -35.59 15.13 11.89
C HIS A 643 -35.94 14.45 13.21
N SER A 644 -37.23 14.40 13.52
CA SER A 644 -37.75 13.80 14.76
C SER A 644 -38.86 12.83 14.40
N LEU A 645 -38.69 11.55 14.76
CA LEU A 645 -39.78 10.57 14.67
C LEU A 645 -40.77 10.82 15.81
N ILE A 646 -42.05 10.87 15.50
CA ILE A 646 -43.13 11.11 16.46
C ILE A 646 -44.14 9.96 16.37
N VAL A 647 -44.46 9.40 17.54
CA VAL A 647 -45.44 8.33 17.74
C VAL A 647 -46.34 8.75 18.91
N ASP A 648 -47.65 8.81 18.71
CA ASP A 648 -48.62 9.26 19.72
C ASP A 648 -48.20 10.56 20.42
N ASP A 649 -47.91 11.61 19.63
CA ASP A 649 -47.43 12.93 20.07
C ASP A 649 -46.13 12.95 20.89
N THR A 650 -45.40 11.82 20.93
CA THR A 650 -44.14 11.67 21.65
C THR A 650 -42.97 11.58 20.70
N ILE A 651 -41.94 12.42 20.90
CA ILE A 651 -40.70 12.37 20.12
C ILE A 651 -39.86 11.18 20.54
N ILE A 652 -39.53 10.31 19.59
CA ILE A 652 -38.66 9.16 19.79
C ILE A 652 -37.20 9.60 19.68
N PRO A 653 -36.34 9.30 20.68
CA PRO A 653 -34.92 9.61 20.62
C PRO A 653 -34.23 8.92 19.44
N GLU A 654 -33.37 9.66 18.74
CA GLU A 654 -32.53 9.07 17.69
C GLU A 654 -31.58 8.04 18.31
N THR A 655 -31.48 6.87 17.67
CA THR A 655 -30.55 5.83 18.09
C THR A 655 -29.18 6.09 17.48
N ILE A 656 -28.19 6.41 18.32
CA ILE A 656 -26.79 6.55 17.92
C ILE A 656 -26.17 5.15 17.96
N GLU A 657 -26.03 4.50 16.80
CA GLU A 657 -25.30 3.24 16.69
C GLU A 657 -23.78 3.52 16.78
N GLN A 658 -23.08 2.81 17.68
CA GLN A 658 -21.62 2.83 17.83
C GLN A 658 -20.92 1.99 16.76
#